data_AF-A0AAV4M2G6-F1
#
_entry.id   AF-A0AAV4M2G6-F1
#
_cell.length_a   1.000
_cell.length_b   1.000
_cell.length_c   1.000
_cell.angle_alpha   90.00
_cell.angle_beta   90.00
_cell.angle_gamma   90.00
#
_symmetry.space_group_name_H-M   'P 1'
#
loop_
_entity.id
_entity.type
_entity.pdbx_description
1 polymer ?
#
loop_
_entity_poly.entity_id
_entity_poly.type
_entity_poly.pdbx_seq_one_letter_code
_entity_poly.pdbx_strand_id
1 'polypeptide(L)'
;MSLFSSNEAGFFPNFLRAYDTLSQPVNLTLKAYAEDGFVFDGICTAPRGKLPKQRGGAETFNGPRVYMDKLNIERDICQYFDYLDHNNVREFFLKNGMEIESMNCQEMLKNHRLREVADQVQELIGLTSAYKDPDPTAFVAKIPPSGKPDIRLAGQNGSSYNAYDSDFKVNYVPPTDVKTCPTSAYPSFYHLFTTVADAVDGLLRVGGQIDGPNFDYLVNACRHVELFTGGTFLCVEVVRDILEDYSRLNYVKLSPKFTLAPPKTLRDSLKMVEDVKKEMLEQRGIFRADLAISLSGGGFLIPMFIGFMDYMMEINMFNMSTPIAGSSAGAITLVTTLMNTVNRYDKMVLTETLCEHIRSGTPRGNLDEVAPGRLMRILPPGTYKAMNERVGTAQINYAAVHNGEPQSRFVTKASSDKDMMDALRASCNVPGFYTIGPIKYKGEDAYDGLFATDMYYMGALKAPARRTVRFVPFPIGYGRTVRKNLLNDVANAYLQKKEEYYVHYIRLKSLTKQLTLRRLEYEHLGMLDEWRKELTLSLSVYKTICKCRSDVRYAKETIYQWANIMSAKPGETKPMASKEKDCTLPELFKLVVASERSLHLGENTYMHAGAVDEPLAGVNIMKKYGYPLYPAAENDAHFLGTPHTVKEWLSYELLRLDKKAGSKAATASEEEIDLLTEMLHHLSPPDSFAYYFTEFPYMIFSSLIEVQRVYASFYPSQVHSLRHMFDSGRTIGLRWLLNEYINFENWLYLRIKQLREAPNMRRVVQSRSTPREDSTHTPEPIHLQQHKKLEANVSMLKKDKIMELFEGFQKRSTRTGLRRRLFELQNRLVRRALLYGVVDTHFAHILGHRHFWIF
;
A
#
# COMPACT_ATOMS: atom_id res chain seq x y z
N MET A 1 32.00 25.81 6.74
CA MET A 1 31.02 25.02 7.52
C MET A 1 31.78 23.85 8.14
N SER A 2 32.16 23.94 9.41
CA SER A 2 32.79 22.81 10.13
C SER A 2 31.72 21.74 10.37
N LEU A 3 31.90 20.57 9.77
CA LEU A 3 31.08 19.38 9.98
C LEU A 3 31.38 18.85 11.38
N PHE A 4 30.48 19.10 12.34
CA PHE A 4 30.59 18.53 13.68
C PHE A 4 30.47 17.00 13.60
N SER A 5 31.33 16.30 14.34
CA SER A 5 31.33 14.83 14.44
C SER A 5 30.00 14.32 14.98
N SER A 6 29.25 13.62 14.14
CA SER A 6 27.94 13.02 14.39
C SER A 6 28.02 11.73 15.23
N ASN A 7 28.66 11.80 16.41
CA ASN A 7 28.87 10.60 17.24
C ASN A 7 27.59 10.05 17.90
N GLU A 8 26.46 10.77 17.91
CA GLU A 8 25.26 10.33 18.64
C GLU A 8 23.91 10.53 17.91
N ALA A 9 23.89 11.07 16.68
CA ALA A 9 22.67 11.68 16.12
C ALA A 9 21.68 10.74 15.39
N GLY A 10 21.98 9.44 15.25
CA GLY A 10 21.12 8.50 14.50
C GLY A 10 19.84 8.10 15.22
N PHE A 11 19.80 8.19 16.56
CA PHE A 11 18.68 7.74 17.36
C PHE A 11 18.29 8.80 18.40
N PHE A 12 17.01 9.10 18.50
CA PHE A 12 16.50 10.14 19.40
C PHE A 12 16.49 9.67 20.86
N PRO A 13 17.30 10.27 21.77
CA PRO A 13 17.29 9.92 23.18
C PRO A 13 15.96 10.26 23.89
N ASN A 14 15.12 11.09 23.26
CA ASN A 14 13.87 11.61 23.81
C ASN A 14 12.61 11.00 23.15
N PHE A 15 12.70 9.85 22.49
CA PHE A 15 11.56 9.23 21.81
C PHE A 15 10.34 9.08 22.72
N LEU A 16 10.56 8.55 23.93
CA LEU A 16 9.50 8.39 24.92
C LEU A 16 8.82 9.72 25.25
N ARG A 17 9.59 10.83 25.32
CA ARG A 17 9.03 12.18 25.54
C ARG A 17 8.15 12.64 24.37
N ALA A 18 8.54 12.36 23.12
CA ALA A 18 7.72 12.70 21.95
C ALA A 18 6.45 11.85 21.88
N TYR A 19 6.55 10.55 22.18
CA TYR A 19 5.40 9.66 22.32
C TYR A 19 4.44 10.12 23.42
N ASP A 20 4.98 10.47 24.59
CA ASP A 20 4.20 11.01 25.71
C ASP A 20 3.46 12.28 25.28
N THR A 21 4.14 13.18 24.56
CA THR A 21 3.53 14.42 24.05
C THR A 21 2.37 14.15 23.09
N LEU A 22 2.51 13.18 22.17
CA LEU A 22 1.48 12.83 21.19
C LEU A 22 0.30 12.07 21.81
N SER A 23 0.56 11.22 22.81
CA SER A 23 -0.48 10.45 23.51
C SER A 23 -1.15 11.23 24.65
N GLN A 24 -0.54 12.32 25.12
CA GLN A 24 -1.01 13.12 26.25
C GLN A 24 -2.47 13.58 26.12
N PRO A 25 -2.96 14.12 24.98
CA PRO A 25 -4.36 14.54 24.87
C PRO A 25 -5.34 13.40 25.10
N VAL A 26 -5.06 12.23 24.50
CA VAL A 26 -5.88 11.02 24.66
C VAL A 26 -5.81 10.49 26.08
N ASN A 27 -4.62 10.44 26.68
CA ASN A 27 -4.41 10.01 28.05
C ASN A 27 -5.15 10.90 29.06
N LEU A 28 -5.17 12.22 28.85
CA LEU A 28 -5.95 13.17 29.66
C LEU A 28 -7.45 12.92 29.53
N THR A 29 -7.93 12.62 28.32
CA THR A 29 -9.34 12.28 28.07
C THR A 29 -9.73 10.96 28.73
N LEU A 30 -8.88 9.93 28.64
CA LEU A 30 -9.08 8.66 29.35
C LEU A 30 -9.09 8.84 30.86
N LYS A 31 -8.21 9.68 31.40
CA LYS A 31 -8.20 10.02 32.83
C LYS A 31 -9.51 10.71 33.24
N ALA A 32 -9.99 11.67 32.45
CA ALA A 32 -11.28 12.32 32.69
C ALA A 32 -12.45 11.32 32.66
N TYR A 33 -12.46 10.39 31.69
CA TYR A 33 -13.45 9.30 31.66
C TYR A 33 -13.43 8.45 32.93
N ALA A 34 -12.24 8.12 33.43
CA ALA A 34 -12.12 7.36 34.67
C ALA A 34 -12.65 8.14 35.89
N GLU A 35 -12.35 9.44 35.99
CA GLU A 35 -12.89 10.34 37.04
C GLU A 35 -14.42 10.49 36.95
N ASP A 36 -14.98 10.42 35.75
CA ASP A 36 -16.42 10.49 35.50
C ASP A 36 -17.14 9.16 35.76
N GLY A 37 -16.40 8.10 36.12
CA GLY A 37 -16.95 6.79 36.45
C GLY A 37 -17.13 5.85 35.25
N PHE A 38 -16.53 6.17 34.10
CA PHE A 38 -16.41 5.26 32.96
C PHE A 38 -15.22 4.31 33.17
N VAL A 39 -15.33 3.48 34.20
CA VAL A 39 -14.32 2.48 34.59
C VAL A 39 -15.00 1.12 34.66
N PHE A 40 -14.32 0.08 34.16
CA PHE A 40 -14.83 -1.29 34.15
C PHE A 40 -14.52 -2.07 35.44
N ASP A 41 -14.29 -1.37 36.55
CA ASP A 41 -13.90 -1.97 37.83
C ASP A 41 -14.96 -2.97 38.29
N GLY A 42 -14.57 -4.25 38.40
CA GLY A 42 -15.44 -5.36 38.80
C GLY A 42 -16.07 -6.19 37.67
N ILE A 43 -15.99 -5.75 36.40
CA ILE A 43 -16.38 -6.54 35.22
C ILE A 43 -15.15 -7.19 34.60
N CYS A 44 -14.09 -6.41 34.50
CA CYS A 44 -12.84 -6.79 33.86
C CYS A 44 -11.80 -7.14 34.93
N THR A 45 -11.47 -8.42 35.07
CA THR A 45 -10.19 -8.77 35.71
C THR A 45 -9.11 -8.55 34.66
N ALA A 46 -8.22 -7.58 34.87
CA ALA A 46 -7.00 -7.51 34.08
C ALA A 46 -6.35 -8.91 34.10
N PRO A 47 -6.01 -9.52 32.95
CA PRO A 47 -5.46 -10.87 32.94
C PRO A 47 -4.18 -10.86 33.78
N ARG A 48 -4.15 -11.65 34.86
CA ARG A 48 -2.99 -11.80 35.75
C ARG A 48 -1.80 -12.52 35.10
N GLY A 49 -1.76 -12.66 33.78
CA GLY A 49 -0.64 -13.21 33.03
C GLY A 49 -0.42 -12.44 31.73
N LYS A 50 0.72 -11.75 31.64
CA LYS A 50 1.35 -11.24 30.41
C LYS A 50 0.76 -10.01 29.68
N LEU A 51 0.04 -9.12 30.34
CA LEU A 51 0.07 -7.70 29.95
C LEU A 51 1.03 -6.96 30.89
N PRO A 52 1.97 -6.14 30.38
CA PRO A 52 2.83 -5.32 31.24
C PRO A 52 1.92 -4.48 32.14
N LYS A 53 2.17 -4.53 33.45
CA LYS A 53 1.34 -3.85 34.46
C LYS A 53 1.03 -2.41 34.02
N GLN A 54 -0.23 -2.16 33.68
CA GLN A 54 -0.79 -0.83 33.53
C GLN A 54 -0.68 -0.09 34.85
N ARG A 55 0.23 0.88 34.91
CA ARG A 55 0.15 2.05 35.79
C ARG A 55 0.49 3.27 34.95
N GLY A 56 -0.49 3.80 34.19
CA GLY A 56 -0.47 5.16 33.63
C GLY A 56 0.80 5.65 32.92
N GLY A 57 1.74 4.77 32.58
CA GLY A 57 2.96 5.08 31.86
C GLY A 57 2.80 4.55 30.45
N ALA A 58 3.32 5.30 29.49
CA ALA A 58 3.48 4.87 28.11
C ALA A 58 3.93 3.41 28.02
N GLU A 59 3.56 2.73 26.92
CA GLU A 59 4.22 1.50 26.51
C GLU A 59 5.73 1.75 26.62
N THR A 60 6.37 1.21 27.65
CA THR A 60 7.81 1.36 27.84
C THR A 60 8.41 0.08 27.31
N PHE A 61 8.70 0.09 26.01
CA PHE A 61 9.67 -0.85 25.48
C PHE A 61 11.01 -0.59 26.20
N ASN A 62 11.33 -1.44 27.16
CA ASN A 62 12.53 -1.35 28.00
C ASN A 62 13.63 -2.33 27.51
N GLY A 63 13.64 -2.66 26.21
CA GLY A 63 14.64 -3.52 25.58
C GLY A 63 15.82 -2.73 25.00
N PRO A 64 17.02 -3.33 24.90
CA PRO A 64 18.13 -2.72 24.16
C PRO A 64 17.73 -2.63 22.68
N ARG A 65 18.15 -1.58 21.96
CA ARG A 65 17.92 -1.48 20.52
C ARG A 65 18.75 -2.53 19.78
N VAL A 66 18.25 -3.00 18.66
CA VAL A 66 18.86 -4.13 17.95
C VAL A 66 19.07 -3.77 16.48
N TYR A 67 20.27 -4.03 15.95
CA TYR A 67 20.59 -3.86 14.53
C TYR A 67 21.34 -5.06 13.98
N MET A 68 21.21 -5.31 12.69
CA MET A 68 22.02 -6.30 11.99
C MET A 68 23.32 -5.67 11.52
N ASP A 69 24.47 -6.33 11.75
CA ASP A 69 25.80 -5.87 11.35
C ASP A 69 26.25 -6.49 10.04
N LYS A 70 26.27 -7.82 9.94
CA LYS A 70 26.58 -8.55 8.69
C LYS A 70 25.37 -9.32 8.19
N LEU A 71 25.12 -9.20 6.90
CA LEU A 71 24.12 -9.98 6.17
C LEU A 71 24.87 -10.64 5.03
N ASN A 72 24.86 -11.97 4.97
CA ASN A 72 25.12 -12.68 3.72
C ASN A 72 23.90 -13.54 3.48
N ILE A 73 22.95 -13.01 2.72
CA ILE A 73 21.79 -13.79 2.29
C ILE A 73 22.18 -14.32 0.92
N GLU A 74 22.95 -15.41 0.90
CA GLU A 74 23.15 -16.15 -0.34
C GLU A 74 21.76 -16.66 -0.77
N ARG A 75 21.18 -15.97 -1.75
CA ARG A 75 19.99 -16.44 -2.44
C ARG A 75 20.48 -17.16 -3.66
N ASP A 76 20.24 -18.46 -3.69
CA ASP A 76 20.40 -19.21 -4.92
C ASP A 76 19.26 -18.84 -5.88
N ILE A 77 19.42 -17.75 -6.63
CA ILE A 77 18.48 -17.34 -7.67
C ILE A 77 18.37 -18.41 -8.77
N CYS A 78 19.40 -19.25 -8.92
CA CYS A 78 19.46 -20.28 -9.96
C CYS A 78 18.40 -21.36 -9.75
N GLN A 79 18.00 -21.63 -8.49
CA GLN A 79 16.92 -22.57 -8.18
C GLN A 79 15.59 -22.20 -8.89
N TYR A 80 15.35 -20.92 -9.17
CA TYR A 80 14.14 -20.48 -9.85
C TYR A 80 14.15 -20.79 -11.34
N PHE A 81 15.33 -21.01 -11.93
CA PHE A 81 15.43 -21.43 -13.32
C PHE A 81 15.06 -22.90 -13.55
N ASP A 82 15.00 -23.71 -12.49
CA ASP A 82 14.48 -25.08 -12.58
C ASP A 82 13.00 -25.13 -13.01
N TYR A 83 12.29 -24.00 -12.85
CA TYR A 83 10.92 -23.81 -13.30
C TYR A 83 10.81 -23.50 -14.80
N LEU A 84 11.91 -23.22 -15.50
CA LEU A 84 11.89 -22.85 -16.92
C LEU A 84 11.95 -24.05 -17.85
N ASP A 85 11.11 -24.07 -18.88
CA ASP A 85 11.22 -25.02 -19.98
C ASP A 85 12.39 -24.63 -20.88
N HIS A 86 13.42 -25.49 -20.91
CA HIS A 86 14.64 -25.19 -21.65
C HIS A 86 14.42 -25.06 -23.16
N ASN A 87 13.43 -25.75 -23.73
CA ASN A 87 13.13 -25.63 -25.15
C ASN A 87 12.48 -24.28 -25.45
N ASN A 88 11.53 -23.86 -24.62
CA ASN A 88 10.86 -22.55 -24.79
C ASN A 88 11.84 -21.40 -24.56
N VAL A 89 12.77 -21.53 -23.61
CA VAL A 89 13.84 -20.54 -23.40
C VAL A 89 14.79 -20.49 -24.59
N ARG A 90 15.23 -21.63 -25.14
CA ARG A 90 16.05 -21.66 -26.36
C ARG A 90 15.32 -21.00 -27.53
N GLU A 91 14.05 -21.31 -27.73
CA GLU A 91 13.22 -20.68 -28.76
C GLU A 91 13.11 -19.16 -28.54
N PHE A 92 12.95 -18.71 -27.29
CA PHE A 92 12.97 -17.29 -26.94
C PHE A 92 14.29 -16.61 -27.34
N PHE A 93 15.45 -17.21 -27.03
CA PHE A 93 16.73 -16.64 -27.42
C PHE A 93 16.92 -16.64 -28.94
N LEU A 94 16.55 -17.73 -29.63
CA LEU A 94 16.60 -17.82 -31.10
C LEU A 94 15.75 -16.73 -31.77
N LYS A 95 14.51 -16.52 -31.29
CA LYS A 95 13.63 -15.45 -31.78
C LYS A 95 14.19 -14.04 -31.56
N ASN A 96 15.07 -13.88 -30.57
CA ASN A 96 15.75 -12.62 -30.28
C ASN A 96 17.16 -12.54 -30.91
N GLY A 97 17.49 -13.45 -31.83
CA GLY A 97 18.76 -13.45 -32.56
C GLY A 97 19.98 -13.77 -31.69
N MET A 98 19.78 -14.51 -30.59
CA MET A 98 20.85 -14.92 -29.68
C MET A 98 20.97 -16.45 -29.71
N GLU A 99 22.16 -16.96 -30.03
CA GLU A 99 22.50 -18.36 -29.79
C GLU A 99 23.10 -18.49 -28.39
N ILE A 100 22.62 -19.47 -27.62
CA ILE A 100 23.10 -19.77 -26.28
C ILE A 100 23.76 -21.14 -26.29
N GLU A 101 25.06 -21.15 -26.01
CA GLU A 101 25.86 -22.38 -25.99
C GLU A 101 25.50 -23.30 -24.81
N SER A 102 25.11 -22.72 -23.67
CA SER A 102 24.73 -23.49 -22.48
C SER A 102 23.58 -22.84 -21.70
N MET A 103 22.71 -23.69 -21.14
CA MET A 103 21.56 -23.29 -20.32
C MET A 103 21.94 -23.22 -18.84
N ASN A 104 23.11 -22.65 -18.53
CA ASN A 104 23.53 -22.48 -17.15
C ASN A 104 22.98 -21.18 -16.56
N CYS A 105 22.88 -21.12 -15.23
CA CYS A 105 22.31 -19.96 -14.53
C CYS A 105 23.01 -18.63 -14.84
N GLN A 106 24.34 -18.63 -14.95
CA GLN A 106 25.11 -17.40 -15.20
C GLN A 106 24.80 -16.81 -16.57
N GLU A 107 24.64 -17.65 -17.60
CA GLU A 107 24.20 -17.20 -18.92
C GLU A 107 22.76 -16.67 -18.89
N MET A 108 21.86 -17.34 -18.15
CA MET A 108 20.47 -16.89 -18.03
C MET A 108 20.35 -15.53 -17.31
N LEU A 109 21.16 -15.28 -16.27
CA LEU A 109 21.16 -14.01 -15.53
C LEU A 109 21.61 -12.81 -16.38
N LYS A 110 22.38 -13.03 -17.45
CA LYS A 110 22.74 -11.95 -18.40
C LYS A 110 21.54 -11.42 -19.16
N ASN A 111 20.45 -12.17 -19.25
CA ASN A 111 19.23 -11.74 -19.92
C ASN A 111 18.25 -11.10 -18.92
N HIS A 112 17.87 -9.84 -19.18
CA HIS A 112 16.96 -9.09 -18.30
C HIS A 112 15.56 -9.70 -18.20
N ARG A 113 15.09 -10.37 -19.27
CA ARG A 113 13.79 -11.02 -19.32
C ARG A 113 13.76 -12.26 -18.43
N LEU A 114 14.81 -13.07 -18.45
CA LEU A 114 14.90 -14.23 -17.57
C LEU A 114 15.06 -13.83 -16.10
N ARG A 115 15.78 -12.74 -15.80
CA ARG A 115 15.78 -12.14 -14.46
C ARG A 115 14.38 -11.71 -14.00
N GLU A 116 13.59 -11.11 -14.90
CA GLU A 116 12.20 -10.75 -14.62
C GLU A 116 11.34 -11.99 -14.32
N VAL A 117 11.50 -13.07 -15.10
CA VAL A 117 10.80 -14.35 -14.86
C VAL A 117 11.22 -14.98 -13.54
N ALA A 118 12.51 -14.97 -13.20
CA ALA A 118 13.01 -15.52 -11.93
C ALA A 118 12.41 -14.81 -10.72
N ASP A 119 12.29 -13.48 -10.76
CA ASP A 119 11.61 -12.70 -9.73
C ASP A 119 10.12 -13.04 -9.62
N GLN A 120 9.45 -13.23 -10.75
CA GLN A 120 8.05 -13.67 -10.77
C GLN A 120 7.89 -15.07 -10.17
N VAL A 121 8.74 -16.03 -10.55
CA VAL A 121 8.76 -17.40 -10.01
C VAL A 121 9.04 -17.37 -8.51
N GLN A 122 9.99 -16.55 -8.04
CA GLN A 122 10.27 -16.38 -6.62
C GLN A 122 9.02 -15.95 -5.85
N GLU A 123 8.28 -14.94 -6.34
CA GLU A 123 7.04 -14.51 -5.69
C GLU A 123 5.98 -15.62 -5.73
N LEU A 124 5.82 -16.36 -6.85
CA LEU A 124 4.87 -17.47 -6.96
C LEU A 124 5.18 -18.59 -5.96
N ILE A 125 6.44 -18.97 -5.79
CA ILE A 125 6.88 -19.94 -4.77
C ILE A 125 6.63 -19.39 -3.37
N GLY A 126 6.85 -18.08 -3.16
CA GLY A 126 6.49 -17.42 -1.90
C GLY A 126 5.02 -17.57 -1.54
N LEU A 127 4.13 -17.65 -2.52
CA LEU A 127 2.69 -17.83 -2.30
C LEU A 127 2.31 -19.26 -1.90
N THR A 128 3.11 -20.28 -2.23
CA THR A 128 2.87 -21.67 -1.80
C THR A 128 3.28 -21.91 -0.35
N SER A 129 4.24 -21.12 0.15
CA SER A 129 4.71 -21.20 1.52
C SER A 129 3.72 -20.53 2.49
N ALA A 130 3.34 -21.24 3.56
CA ALA A 130 2.69 -20.57 4.67
C ALA A 130 3.67 -19.53 5.28
N TYR A 131 3.27 -18.26 5.29
CA TYR A 131 3.94 -17.26 6.11
C TYR A 131 3.73 -17.66 7.58
N LYS A 132 4.82 -18.00 8.27
CA LYS A 132 4.78 -18.15 9.73
C LYS A 132 5.03 -16.76 10.28
N ASP A 133 4.07 -16.26 11.06
CA ASP A 133 4.28 -15.03 11.83
C ASP A 133 5.58 -15.21 12.64
N PRO A 134 6.49 -14.21 12.65
CA PRO A 134 7.70 -14.29 13.44
C PRO A 134 7.36 -14.46 14.93
N ASP A 135 8.20 -15.18 15.67
CA ASP A 135 7.95 -15.52 17.08
C ASP A 135 7.84 -14.25 17.93
N PRO A 136 6.66 -13.95 18.53
CA PRO A 136 6.48 -12.75 19.34
C PRO A 136 7.34 -12.75 20.62
N THR A 137 7.97 -13.87 20.99
CA THR A 137 8.78 -14.01 22.21
C THR A 137 10.29 -13.89 21.99
N ALA A 138 10.76 -13.72 20.75
CA ALA A 138 12.19 -13.73 20.42
C ALA A 138 13.01 -12.61 21.10
N PHE A 139 12.38 -11.49 21.47
CA PHE A 139 13.00 -10.38 22.20
C PHE A 139 12.33 -10.15 23.55
N VAL A 140 12.42 -11.12 24.45
CA VAL A 140 12.13 -10.85 25.87
C VAL A 140 13.16 -9.86 26.41
N ALA A 141 12.69 -8.64 26.66
CA ALA A 141 13.41 -7.47 27.14
C ALA A 141 14.37 -7.75 28.32
N LYS A 142 15.57 -7.15 28.26
CA LYS A 142 16.39 -6.89 29.44
C LYS A 142 16.88 -5.45 29.38
N ILE A 143 16.49 -4.63 30.35
CA ILE A 143 17.07 -3.30 30.60
C ILE A 143 18.60 -3.42 30.47
N PRO A 144 19.28 -2.63 29.62
CA PRO A 144 20.72 -2.60 29.62
C PRO A 144 21.18 -2.25 31.05
N PRO A 145 22.02 -3.06 31.71
CA PRO A 145 22.63 -2.67 32.98
C PRO A 145 23.26 -1.29 32.82
N SER A 146 23.17 -0.44 33.85
CA SER A 146 23.83 0.87 33.88
C SER A 146 25.29 0.74 33.40
N GLY A 147 25.68 1.54 32.39
CA GLY A 147 27.00 1.49 31.77
C GLY A 147 27.19 0.51 30.60
N LYS A 148 26.12 -0.17 30.11
CA LYS A 148 26.18 -0.99 28.87
C LYS A 148 25.54 -0.28 27.67
N PRO A 149 26.00 -0.56 26.44
CA PRO A 149 25.46 0.08 25.24
C PRO A 149 23.97 -0.21 25.05
N ASP A 150 23.23 0.83 24.68
CA ASP A 150 21.79 0.82 24.35
C ASP A 150 21.50 0.22 22.96
N ILE A 151 22.52 -0.34 22.30
CA ILE A 151 22.44 -0.97 20.99
C ILE A 151 23.17 -2.32 21.05
N ARG A 152 22.53 -3.40 20.57
CA ARG A 152 23.04 -4.77 20.45
C ARG A 152 22.85 -5.31 19.04
N LEU A 153 23.57 -6.39 18.73
CA LEU A 153 23.41 -7.12 17.48
C LEU A 153 22.11 -7.93 17.48
N ALA A 154 21.39 -7.93 16.36
CA ALA A 154 20.21 -8.77 16.17
C ALA A 154 20.58 -10.23 16.07
N GLY A 155 19.86 -11.07 16.81
CA GLY A 155 19.76 -12.49 16.48
C GLY A 155 19.02 -12.68 15.16
N GLN A 156 19.05 -13.90 14.62
CA GLN A 156 18.35 -14.26 13.38
C GLN A 156 16.84 -14.44 13.55
N ASN A 157 16.28 -14.19 14.73
CA ASN A 157 14.87 -14.44 14.99
C ASN A 157 14.05 -13.16 14.75
N GLY A 158 12.99 -13.25 13.95
CA GLY A 158 12.00 -12.17 13.85
C GLY A 158 11.16 -11.99 15.12
N SER A 159 10.43 -10.87 15.18
CA SER A 159 9.45 -10.58 16.23
C SER A 159 8.20 -9.90 15.68
N SER A 160 7.10 -9.99 16.44
CA SER A 160 5.83 -9.35 16.13
C SER A 160 5.25 -8.73 17.40
N TYR A 161 4.72 -7.51 17.29
CA TYR A 161 4.04 -6.86 18.40
C TYR A 161 2.78 -6.14 17.91
N ASN A 162 1.75 -6.18 18.74
CA ASN A 162 0.55 -5.37 18.57
C ASN A 162 0.90 -3.94 18.97
N ALA A 163 0.71 -2.98 18.06
CA ALA A 163 1.05 -1.59 18.27
C ALA A 163 -0.20 -0.74 18.53
N TYR A 164 0.00 0.35 19.28
CA TYR A 164 -0.99 1.41 19.46
C TYR A 164 -2.27 0.96 20.18
N ASP A 165 -2.15 0.00 21.10
CA ASP A 165 -3.27 -0.63 21.81
C ASP A 165 -4.34 -1.19 20.84
N SER A 166 -3.89 -1.77 19.73
CA SER A 166 -4.75 -2.27 18.65
C SER A 166 -4.25 -3.60 18.10
N ASP A 167 -5.02 -4.24 17.21
CA ASP A 167 -4.61 -5.47 16.53
C ASP A 167 -3.62 -5.23 15.37
N PHE A 168 -3.21 -3.98 15.14
CA PHE A 168 -2.21 -3.65 14.12
C PHE A 168 -0.86 -4.21 14.51
N LYS A 169 -0.33 -5.11 13.67
CA LYS A 169 0.95 -5.76 13.95
C LYS A 169 2.09 -5.00 13.34
N VAL A 170 3.15 -4.79 14.09
CA VAL A 170 4.42 -4.42 13.50
C VAL A 170 5.41 -5.55 13.70
N ASN A 171 6.03 -5.95 12.59
CA ASN A 171 6.85 -7.14 12.49
C ASN A 171 8.29 -6.75 12.23
N TYR A 172 9.19 -7.19 13.10
CA TYR A 172 10.59 -7.34 12.72
C TYR A 172 10.74 -8.62 11.93
N VAL A 173 11.21 -8.51 10.69
CA VAL A 173 11.56 -9.68 9.89
C VAL A 173 13.03 -9.55 9.50
N PRO A 174 13.95 -10.31 10.12
CA PRO A 174 15.35 -10.25 9.75
C PRO A 174 15.47 -10.67 8.28
N PRO A 175 16.31 -10.01 7.46
CA PRO A 175 16.39 -10.27 6.02
C PRO A 175 16.70 -11.73 5.68
N THR A 176 17.35 -12.48 6.57
CA THR A 176 17.58 -13.93 6.45
C THR A 176 16.30 -14.75 6.44
N ASP A 177 15.26 -14.30 7.14
CA ASP A 177 13.95 -14.98 7.24
C ASP A 177 12.99 -14.53 6.12
N VAL A 178 13.38 -13.49 5.38
CA VAL A 178 12.56 -12.95 4.30
C VAL A 178 12.62 -13.86 3.08
N LYS A 179 11.61 -14.73 2.97
CA LYS A 179 11.48 -15.73 1.90
C LYS A 179 11.37 -15.12 0.51
N THR A 180 10.74 -13.95 0.36
CA THR A 180 10.62 -13.24 -0.91
C THR A 180 10.98 -11.77 -0.78
N CYS A 181 11.60 -11.19 -1.82
CA CYS A 181 11.82 -9.74 -1.87
C CYS A 181 10.79 -9.15 -2.84
N PRO A 182 10.02 -8.13 -2.42
CA PRO A 182 9.14 -7.40 -3.32
C PRO A 182 9.90 -6.96 -4.56
N THR A 183 9.27 -7.18 -5.72
CA THR A 183 9.88 -6.92 -7.02
C THR A 183 8.97 -6.04 -7.87
N SER A 184 9.62 -5.18 -8.67
CA SER A 184 8.93 -4.32 -9.62
C SER A 184 8.42 -5.09 -10.84
N ALA A 185 8.82 -6.35 -11.02
CA ALA A 185 8.38 -7.26 -12.07
C ALA A 185 7.00 -7.89 -11.81
N TYR A 186 6.50 -7.79 -10.58
CA TYR A 186 5.22 -8.37 -10.20
C TYR A 186 4.06 -7.64 -10.90
N PRO A 187 2.98 -8.34 -11.30
CA PRO A 187 1.87 -7.69 -12.00
C PRO A 187 1.01 -6.82 -11.09
N SER A 188 0.29 -5.88 -11.71
CA SER A 188 -0.79 -5.15 -11.06
C SER A 188 -2.02 -6.04 -10.91
N PHE A 189 -2.53 -6.20 -9.69
CA PHE A 189 -3.80 -6.91 -9.45
C PHE A 189 -5.00 -6.22 -10.11
N TYR A 190 -5.00 -4.89 -10.09
CA TYR A 190 -5.97 -4.06 -10.77
C TYR A 190 -6.07 -4.38 -12.27
N HIS A 191 -4.91 -4.49 -12.95
CA HIS A 191 -4.89 -4.84 -14.38
C HIS A 191 -5.10 -6.33 -14.65
N LEU A 192 -4.74 -7.23 -13.72
CA LEU A 192 -5.08 -8.66 -13.83
C LEU A 192 -6.60 -8.85 -13.89
N PHE A 193 -7.34 -8.23 -12.96
CA PHE A 193 -8.81 -8.29 -12.98
C PHE A 193 -9.40 -7.58 -14.19
N THR A 194 -8.88 -6.41 -14.56
CA THR A 194 -9.34 -5.68 -15.76
C THR A 194 -9.21 -6.53 -17.02
N THR A 195 -8.14 -7.34 -17.14
CA THR A 195 -7.93 -8.27 -18.26
C THR A 195 -9.03 -9.35 -18.31
N VAL A 196 -9.41 -9.93 -17.16
CA VAL A 196 -10.51 -10.90 -17.11
C VAL A 196 -11.84 -10.25 -17.48
N ALA A 197 -12.13 -9.06 -16.96
CA ALA A 197 -13.34 -8.32 -17.30
C ALA A 197 -13.40 -7.99 -18.81
N ASP A 198 -12.30 -7.51 -19.41
CA ASP A 198 -12.22 -7.25 -20.85
C ASP A 198 -12.42 -8.52 -21.69
N ALA A 199 -11.84 -9.64 -21.26
CA ALA A 199 -12.02 -10.93 -21.91
C ALA A 199 -13.49 -11.41 -21.87
N VAL A 200 -14.17 -11.25 -20.73
CA VAL A 200 -15.61 -11.52 -20.60
C VAL A 200 -16.42 -10.60 -21.52
N ASP A 201 -16.12 -9.30 -21.55
CA ASP A 201 -16.80 -8.32 -22.40
C ASP A 201 -16.62 -8.65 -23.90
N GLY A 202 -15.40 -9.03 -24.30
CA GLY A 202 -15.10 -9.49 -25.67
C GLY A 202 -15.91 -10.73 -26.06
N LEU A 203 -15.99 -11.70 -25.15
CA LEU A 203 -16.70 -12.96 -25.40
C LEU A 203 -18.22 -12.78 -25.49
N LEU A 204 -18.81 -11.98 -24.60
CA LEU A 204 -20.24 -11.70 -24.60
C LEU A 204 -20.67 -10.91 -25.85
N ARG A 205 -19.83 -9.99 -26.36
CA ARG A 205 -20.10 -9.24 -27.61
C ARG A 205 -20.22 -10.15 -28.83
N VAL A 206 -19.37 -11.17 -28.94
CA VAL A 206 -19.41 -12.14 -30.06
C VAL A 206 -20.44 -13.26 -29.86
N GLY A 207 -21.33 -13.15 -28.87
CA GLY A 207 -22.40 -14.12 -28.63
C GLY A 207 -21.98 -15.34 -27.83
N GLY A 208 -20.90 -15.24 -27.04
CA GLY A 208 -20.51 -16.29 -26.11
C GLY A 208 -19.96 -17.56 -26.77
N GLN A 209 -19.41 -17.47 -27.99
CA GLN A 209 -18.81 -18.61 -28.68
C GLN A 209 -17.66 -19.19 -27.85
N ILE A 210 -17.85 -20.39 -27.31
CA ILE A 210 -16.96 -21.02 -26.33
C ILE A 210 -15.76 -21.72 -27.01
N ASP A 211 -15.70 -21.67 -28.34
CA ASP A 211 -14.60 -22.22 -29.12
C ASP A 211 -14.03 -21.07 -29.98
N GLY A 212 -12.73 -20.79 -29.80
CA GLY A 212 -12.03 -19.74 -30.55
C GLY A 212 -11.19 -18.79 -29.69
N PRO A 213 -10.54 -17.80 -30.34
CA PRO A 213 -9.47 -17.00 -29.73
C PRO A 213 -9.93 -16.13 -28.54
N ASN A 214 -11.20 -15.71 -28.49
CA ASN A 214 -11.73 -14.95 -27.36
C ASN A 214 -11.87 -15.81 -26.09
N PHE A 215 -12.22 -17.09 -26.24
CA PHE A 215 -12.27 -18.02 -25.12
C PHE A 215 -10.86 -18.37 -24.64
N ASP A 216 -9.91 -18.58 -25.55
CA ASP A 216 -8.49 -18.79 -25.20
C ASP A 216 -7.90 -17.59 -24.45
N TYR A 217 -8.25 -16.37 -24.88
CA TYR A 217 -7.87 -15.14 -24.19
C TYR A 217 -8.42 -15.10 -22.75
N LEU A 218 -9.70 -15.46 -22.54
CA LEU A 218 -10.29 -15.57 -21.21
C LEU A 218 -9.59 -16.64 -20.36
N VAL A 219 -9.29 -17.81 -20.93
CA VAL A 219 -8.59 -18.90 -20.23
C VAL A 219 -7.20 -18.45 -19.77
N ASN A 220 -6.44 -17.78 -20.64
CA ASN A 220 -5.11 -17.26 -20.29
C ASN A 220 -5.18 -16.13 -19.26
N ALA A 221 -6.15 -15.22 -19.38
CA ALA A 221 -6.39 -14.18 -18.39
C ALA A 221 -6.73 -14.77 -17.01
N CYS A 222 -7.58 -15.80 -16.99
CA CYS A 222 -7.93 -16.56 -15.79
C CYS A 222 -6.71 -17.22 -15.16
N ARG A 223 -5.89 -17.91 -15.95
CA ARG A 223 -4.66 -18.56 -15.50
C ARG A 223 -3.72 -17.55 -14.83
N HIS A 224 -3.54 -16.35 -15.39
CA HIS A 224 -2.71 -15.31 -14.78
C HIS A 224 -3.27 -14.82 -13.44
N VAL A 225 -4.58 -14.59 -13.36
CA VAL A 225 -5.22 -14.20 -12.11
C VAL A 225 -5.01 -15.26 -11.03
N GLU A 226 -5.26 -16.54 -11.33
CA GLU A 226 -5.10 -17.61 -10.34
C GLU A 226 -3.63 -17.79 -9.92
N LEU A 227 -2.69 -17.74 -10.87
CA LEU A 227 -1.26 -17.85 -10.56
C LEU A 227 -0.79 -16.72 -9.65
N PHE A 228 -1.00 -15.48 -10.06
CA PHE A 228 -0.42 -14.32 -9.35
C PHE A 228 -1.22 -13.92 -8.11
N THR A 229 -2.41 -14.48 -7.88
CA THR A 229 -3.10 -14.34 -6.58
C THR A 229 -2.87 -15.54 -5.67
N GLY A 230 -2.06 -16.51 -6.09
CA GLY A 230 -1.75 -17.71 -5.30
C GLY A 230 -2.95 -18.60 -5.07
N GLY A 231 -3.83 -18.72 -6.08
CA GLY A 231 -5.06 -19.49 -6.02
C GLY A 231 -6.05 -19.01 -4.95
N THR A 232 -5.94 -17.75 -4.53
CA THR A 232 -6.77 -17.18 -3.46
C THR A 232 -8.26 -17.28 -3.81
N PHE A 233 -8.61 -17.23 -5.09
CA PHE A 233 -9.96 -17.47 -5.59
C PHE A 233 -9.89 -18.14 -6.96
N LEU A 234 -10.92 -18.91 -7.31
CA LEU A 234 -10.98 -19.58 -8.61
C LEU A 234 -11.51 -18.60 -9.65
N CYS A 235 -10.95 -18.60 -10.86
CA CYS A 235 -11.40 -17.69 -11.90
C CYS A 235 -12.85 -17.94 -12.30
N VAL A 236 -13.34 -19.18 -12.17
CA VAL A 236 -14.76 -19.50 -12.38
C VAL A 236 -15.69 -18.69 -11.48
N GLU A 237 -15.27 -18.43 -10.24
CA GLU A 237 -15.99 -17.58 -9.28
C GLU A 237 -15.90 -16.12 -9.70
N VAL A 238 -14.73 -15.68 -10.16
CA VAL A 238 -14.54 -14.30 -10.66
C VAL A 238 -15.42 -14.01 -11.86
N VAL A 239 -15.50 -14.93 -12.82
CA VAL A 239 -16.36 -14.78 -14.02
C VAL A 239 -17.83 -14.81 -13.62
N ARG A 240 -18.25 -15.74 -12.74
CA ARG A 240 -19.63 -15.76 -12.21
C ARG A 240 -19.99 -14.43 -11.56
N ASP A 241 -19.11 -13.91 -10.71
CA ASP A 241 -19.30 -12.66 -9.99
C ASP A 241 -19.43 -11.45 -10.94
N ILE A 242 -18.65 -11.41 -12.03
CA ILE A 242 -18.79 -10.39 -13.10
C ILE A 242 -20.17 -10.49 -13.74
N LEU A 243 -20.61 -11.71 -14.10
CA LEU A 243 -21.90 -11.94 -14.73
C LEU A 243 -23.08 -11.56 -13.80
N GLU A 244 -22.98 -11.86 -12.51
CA GLU A 244 -23.96 -11.43 -11.50
C GLU A 244 -24.05 -9.91 -11.39
N ASP A 245 -22.91 -9.22 -11.38
CA ASP A 245 -22.87 -7.76 -11.32
C ASP A 245 -23.42 -7.13 -12.60
N TYR A 246 -23.13 -7.70 -13.77
CA TYR A 246 -23.74 -7.29 -15.04
C TYR A 246 -25.24 -7.56 -15.07
N SER A 247 -25.71 -8.61 -14.40
CA SER A 247 -27.14 -8.86 -14.26
C SER A 247 -27.82 -7.80 -13.41
N ARG A 248 -27.17 -7.32 -12.34
CA ARG A 248 -27.66 -6.19 -11.53
C ARG A 248 -27.75 -4.89 -12.33
N LEU A 249 -26.81 -4.67 -13.25
CA LEU A 249 -26.82 -3.54 -14.17
C LEU A 249 -27.76 -3.71 -15.38
N ASN A 250 -28.44 -4.86 -15.49
CA ASN A 250 -29.27 -5.23 -16.65
C ASN A 250 -28.50 -5.30 -17.98
N TYR A 251 -27.19 -5.59 -17.94
CA TYR A 251 -26.36 -5.77 -19.13
C TYR A 251 -26.50 -7.20 -19.68
N VAL A 252 -26.70 -8.16 -18.78
CA VAL A 252 -26.97 -9.56 -19.12
C VAL A 252 -28.18 -10.08 -18.35
N LYS A 253 -28.89 -11.05 -18.94
CA LYS A 253 -29.93 -11.82 -18.25
C LYS A 253 -29.37 -13.19 -17.90
N LEU A 254 -29.38 -13.53 -16.62
CA LEU A 254 -28.94 -14.85 -16.15
C LEU A 254 -30.13 -15.81 -16.00
N SER A 255 -29.90 -17.08 -16.33
CA SER A 255 -30.91 -18.12 -16.19
C SER A 255 -31.18 -18.46 -14.72
N PRO A 256 -32.45 -18.56 -14.30
CA PRO A 256 -32.81 -18.93 -12.93
C PRO A 256 -32.28 -20.32 -12.51
N LYS A 257 -32.09 -21.23 -13.47
CA LYS A 257 -31.67 -22.62 -13.22
C LYS A 257 -30.28 -22.73 -12.58
N PHE A 258 -29.42 -21.73 -12.78
CA PHE A 258 -28.06 -21.71 -12.24
C PHE A 258 -27.93 -20.99 -10.88
N THR A 259 -29.04 -20.52 -10.30
CA THR A 259 -29.03 -19.92 -8.96
C THR A 259 -28.88 -20.92 -7.82
N LEU A 260 -29.02 -22.23 -8.10
CA LEU A 260 -29.05 -23.29 -7.07
C LEU A 260 -27.69 -23.97 -6.83
N ALA A 261 -26.77 -23.94 -7.81
CA ALA A 261 -25.44 -24.57 -7.67
C ALA A 261 -24.37 -23.72 -8.38
N PRO A 262 -23.21 -23.47 -7.74
CA PRO A 262 -22.14 -22.70 -8.35
C PRO A 262 -21.58 -23.42 -9.60
N PRO A 263 -21.22 -22.68 -10.65
CA PRO A 263 -20.64 -23.25 -11.86
C PRO A 263 -19.29 -23.91 -11.55
N LYS A 264 -19.05 -25.08 -12.15
CA LYS A 264 -17.80 -25.84 -11.94
C LYS A 264 -16.72 -25.49 -12.96
N THR A 265 -17.12 -25.03 -14.15
CA THR A 265 -16.19 -24.68 -15.23
C THR A 265 -16.51 -23.29 -15.79
N LEU A 266 -15.52 -22.66 -16.45
CA LEU A 266 -15.73 -21.41 -17.18
C LEU A 266 -16.85 -21.53 -18.22
N ARG A 267 -16.95 -22.69 -18.88
CA ARG A 267 -18.00 -22.97 -19.86
C ARG A 267 -19.38 -22.98 -19.21
N ASP A 268 -19.50 -23.53 -18.00
CA ASP A 268 -20.75 -23.52 -17.25
C ASP A 268 -21.16 -22.11 -16.83
N SER A 269 -20.21 -21.29 -16.36
CA SER A 269 -20.48 -19.88 -16.01
C SER A 269 -21.06 -19.10 -17.19
N LEU A 270 -20.52 -19.31 -18.40
CA LEU A 270 -20.97 -18.60 -19.60
C LEU A 270 -22.34 -19.08 -20.09
N LYS A 271 -22.65 -20.38 -19.94
CA LYS A 271 -23.98 -20.93 -20.25
C LYS A 271 -25.10 -20.39 -19.36
N MET A 272 -24.76 -19.71 -18.26
CA MET A 272 -25.74 -19.03 -17.42
C MET A 272 -26.40 -17.84 -18.12
N VAL A 273 -25.77 -17.28 -19.15
CA VAL A 273 -26.23 -16.08 -19.84
C VAL A 273 -27.28 -16.45 -20.89
N GLU A 274 -28.52 -15.97 -20.70
CA GLU A 274 -29.62 -16.16 -21.65
C GLU A 274 -29.68 -15.05 -22.70
N ASP A 275 -29.34 -13.82 -22.30
CA ASP A 275 -29.43 -12.64 -23.16
C ASP A 275 -28.35 -11.61 -22.78
N VAL A 276 -27.90 -10.84 -23.77
CA VAL A 276 -26.83 -9.84 -23.64
C VAL A 276 -27.22 -8.57 -24.40
N LYS A 277 -27.23 -7.44 -23.68
CA LYS A 277 -27.33 -6.11 -24.30
C LYS A 277 -25.96 -5.67 -24.78
N LYS A 278 -25.60 -6.08 -26.00
CA LYS A 278 -24.26 -5.87 -26.57
C LYS A 278 -23.85 -4.40 -26.61
N GLU A 279 -24.81 -3.50 -26.79
CA GLU A 279 -24.63 -2.05 -26.78
C GLU A 279 -24.16 -1.49 -25.43
N MET A 280 -24.33 -2.25 -24.34
CA MET A 280 -23.84 -1.87 -23.01
C MET A 280 -22.43 -2.39 -22.71
N LEU A 281 -21.89 -3.26 -23.59
CA LEU A 281 -20.57 -3.85 -23.46
C LEU A 281 -19.58 -3.13 -24.36
N GLU A 282 -18.54 -2.56 -23.76
CA GLU A 282 -17.47 -1.90 -24.49
C GLU A 282 -16.12 -2.55 -24.17
N GLN A 283 -15.15 -2.38 -25.07
CA GLN A 283 -13.79 -2.82 -24.77
C GLN A 283 -13.24 -1.97 -23.62
N ARG A 284 -12.74 -2.63 -22.58
CA ARG A 284 -12.13 -1.92 -21.46
C ARG A 284 -10.75 -1.45 -21.88
N GLY A 285 -10.35 -0.26 -21.43
CA GLY A 285 -9.15 0.38 -21.94
C GLY A 285 -8.58 1.39 -20.97
N ILE A 286 -7.55 1.00 -20.24
CA ILE A 286 -6.77 1.94 -19.42
C ILE A 286 -5.48 2.22 -20.17
N PHE A 287 -5.46 3.37 -20.84
CA PHE A 287 -4.36 3.79 -21.72
C PHE A 287 -3.31 4.62 -20.99
N ARG A 288 -3.64 5.11 -19.79
CA ARG A 288 -2.77 5.93 -18.95
C ARG A 288 -2.85 5.44 -17.53
N ALA A 289 -1.70 5.20 -16.91
CA ALA A 289 -1.63 4.80 -15.51
C ALA A 289 -2.26 5.87 -14.61
N ASP A 290 -2.96 5.44 -13.58
CA ASP A 290 -3.60 6.33 -12.64
C ASP A 290 -2.56 7.03 -11.74
N LEU A 291 -1.58 6.26 -11.26
CA LEU A 291 -0.52 6.70 -10.37
C LEU A 291 0.86 6.43 -10.97
N ALA A 292 1.78 7.37 -10.79
CA ALA A 292 3.21 7.17 -10.96
C ALA A 292 3.97 7.61 -9.71
N ILE A 293 5.20 7.12 -9.57
CA ILE A 293 6.10 7.51 -8.48
C ILE A 293 7.25 8.34 -9.07
N SER A 294 7.63 9.43 -8.41
CA SER A 294 8.78 10.25 -8.76
C SER A 294 9.68 10.45 -7.55
N LEU A 295 10.94 10.06 -7.70
CA LEU A 295 11.94 10.10 -6.63
C LEU A 295 12.81 11.34 -6.81
N SER A 296 12.79 12.24 -5.82
CA SER A 296 13.56 13.48 -5.87
C SER A 296 15.07 13.24 -5.79
N GLY A 297 15.85 14.32 -5.92
CA GLY A 297 17.23 14.33 -5.46
C GLY A 297 17.33 14.12 -3.95
N GLY A 298 18.47 13.61 -3.48
CA GLY A 298 18.65 13.20 -2.09
C GLY A 298 20.07 12.88 -1.62
N GLY A 299 21.07 12.98 -2.50
CA GLY A 299 22.45 12.60 -2.16
C GLY A 299 22.56 11.20 -1.55
N PHE A 300 23.11 11.07 -0.35
CA PHE A 300 23.33 9.78 0.32
C PHE A 300 22.10 9.22 1.05
N LEU A 301 20.92 9.82 0.87
CA LEU A 301 19.63 9.32 1.39
C LEU A 301 19.07 8.13 0.59
N ILE A 302 19.87 7.52 -0.29
CA ILE A 302 19.51 6.34 -1.11
C ILE A 302 18.80 5.24 -0.29
N PRO A 303 19.23 4.86 0.93
CA PRO A 303 18.54 3.82 1.71
C PRO A 303 17.08 4.15 1.96
N MET A 304 16.77 5.42 2.21
CA MET A 304 15.41 5.88 2.47
C MET A 304 14.52 5.77 1.22
N PHE A 305 15.06 6.08 0.04
CA PHE A 305 14.35 5.83 -1.23
C PHE A 305 14.13 4.33 -1.46
N ILE A 306 15.16 3.50 -1.24
CA ILE A 306 15.03 2.04 -1.39
C ILE A 306 13.97 1.51 -0.44
N GLY A 307 13.98 1.93 0.83
CA GLY A 307 12.96 1.54 1.80
C GLY A 307 11.55 1.96 1.39
N PHE A 308 11.38 3.20 0.92
CA PHE A 308 10.08 3.65 0.40
C PHE A 308 9.61 2.77 -0.78
N MET A 309 10.47 2.52 -1.77
CA MET A 309 10.14 1.69 -2.93
C MET A 309 9.87 0.24 -2.55
N ASP A 310 10.62 -0.30 -1.60
CA ASP A 310 10.43 -1.66 -1.06
C ASP A 310 9.03 -1.83 -0.47
N TYR A 311 8.57 -0.86 0.32
CA TYR A 311 7.20 -0.87 0.86
C TYR A 311 6.15 -0.71 -0.25
N MET A 312 6.37 0.18 -1.23
CA MET A 312 5.43 0.38 -2.33
C MET A 312 5.29 -0.86 -3.23
N MET A 313 6.36 -1.64 -3.41
CA MET A 313 6.30 -2.94 -4.09
C MET A 313 5.57 -3.99 -3.25
N GLU A 314 5.83 -4.02 -1.94
CA GLU A 314 5.20 -4.98 -1.01
C GLU A 314 3.68 -4.90 -1.02
N ILE A 315 3.13 -3.68 -1.06
CA ILE A 315 1.68 -3.45 -1.13
C ILE A 315 1.12 -3.47 -2.58
N ASN A 316 1.93 -3.77 -3.59
CA ASN A 316 1.61 -3.77 -5.03
C ASN A 316 1.30 -2.40 -5.67
N MET A 317 1.58 -1.28 -4.98
CA MET A 317 1.40 0.05 -5.55
C MET A 317 2.47 0.39 -6.60
N PHE A 318 3.70 -0.09 -6.40
CA PHE A 318 4.72 -0.12 -7.43
C PHE A 318 4.86 -1.54 -7.99
N ASN A 319 4.40 -1.74 -9.21
CA ASN A 319 4.39 -3.01 -9.92
C ASN A 319 4.75 -2.76 -11.39
N MET A 320 4.82 -3.80 -12.23
CA MET A 320 5.32 -3.72 -13.62
C MET A 320 4.66 -2.64 -14.51
N SER A 321 3.45 -2.22 -14.17
CA SER A 321 2.65 -1.22 -14.88
C SER A 321 2.77 0.21 -14.34
N THR A 322 3.29 0.38 -13.12
CA THR A 322 3.43 1.70 -12.48
C THR A 322 4.61 2.46 -13.09
N PRO A 323 4.41 3.66 -13.68
CA PRO A 323 5.52 4.48 -14.15
C PRO A 323 6.34 5.02 -12.99
N ILE A 324 7.64 5.21 -13.22
CA ILE A 324 8.59 5.73 -12.24
C ILE A 324 9.51 6.77 -12.85
N ALA A 325 9.80 7.83 -12.10
CA ALA A 325 10.81 8.81 -12.45
C ALA A 325 11.82 9.00 -11.30
N GLY A 326 13.03 9.44 -11.60
CA GLY A 326 14.06 9.66 -10.60
C GLY A 326 15.07 10.73 -11.01
N SER A 327 15.51 11.53 -10.03
CA SER A 327 16.62 12.49 -10.15
C SER A 327 17.70 12.17 -9.13
N SER A 328 18.98 12.25 -9.49
CA SER A 328 20.11 12.06 -8.57
C SER A 328 20.02 10.72 -7.82
N ALA A 329 20.07 10.74 -6.49
CA ALA A 329 19.80 9.60 -5.61
C ALA A 329 18.50 8.83 -5.96
N GLY A 330 17.44 9.55 -6.36
CA GLY A 330 16.19 8.97 -6.84
C GLY A 330 16.37 8.23 -8.17
N ALA A 331 17.23 8.69 -9.08
CA ALA A 331 17.54 8.01 -10.33
C ALA A 331 18.36 6.73 -10.07
N ILE A 332 19.34 6.78 -9.15
CA ILE A 332 20.06 5.58 -8.70
C ILE A 332 19.06 4.56 -8.14
N THR A 333 18.13 4.99 -7.29
CA THR A 333 17.11 4.09 -6.71
C THR A 333 16.17 3.51 -7.78
N LEU A 334 15.75 4.33 -8.74
CA LEU A 334 14.96 3.87 -9.88
C LEU A 334 15.67 2.72 -10.58
N VAL A 335 16.93 2.90 -10.99
CA VAL A 335 17.67 1.87 -11.71
C VAL A 335 17.90 0.65 -10.82
N THR A 336 18.21 0.82 -9.54
CA THR A 336 18.39 -0.32 -8.64
C THR A 336 17.13 -1.13 -8.40
N THR A 337 15.96 -0.49 -8.53
CA THR A 337 14.66 -1.17 -8.45
C THR A 337 14.33 -1.97 -9.71
N LEU A 338 14.97 -1.66 -10.85
CA LEU A 338 14.76 -2.32 -12.14
C LEU A 338 15.75 -3.44 -12.45
N MET A 339 16.76 -3.67 -11.59
CA MET A 339 17.78 -4.69 -11.83
C MET A 339 17.21 -6.12 -11.88
N ASN A 340 16.08 -6.38 -11.20
CA ASN A 340 15.53 -7.72 -10.91
C ASN A 340 16.57 -8.64 -10.24
N THR A 341 16.16 -9.64 -9.48
CA THR A 341 17.04 -10.62 -8.78
C THR A 341 17.97 -10.05 -7.70
N VAL A 342 18.06 -8.72 -7.57
CA VAL A 342 18.86 -8.00 -6.57
C VAL A 342 18.06 -7.82 -5.29
N ASN A 343 18.57 -8.35 -4.18
CA ASN A 343 17.86 -8.36 -2.91
C ASN A 343 18.07 -7.04 -2.13
N ARG A 344 17.43 -6.91 -0.96
CA ARG A 344 17.56 -5.71 -0.09
C ARG A 344 19.00 -5.46 0.37
N TYR A 345 19.74 -6.52 0.68
CA TYR A 345 21.12 -6.44 1.14
C TYR A 345 22.02 -5.86 0.05
N ASP A 346 21.94 -6.37 -1.17
CA ASP A 346 22.75 -5.89 -2.30
C ASP A 346 22.52 -4.38 -2.55
N LYS A 347 21.26 -3.94 -2.45
CA LYS A 347 20.88 -2.51 -2.57
C LYS A 347 21.44 -1.67 -1.43
N MET A 348 21.55 -2.22 -0.22
CA MET A 348 22.15 -1.53 0.94
C MET A 348 23.67 -1.45 0.83
N VAL A 349 24.35 -2.51 0.39
CA VAL A 349 25.81 -2.55 0.17
C VAL A 349 26.25 -1.44 -0.80
N LEU A 350 25.46 -1.16 -1.84
CA LEU A 350 25.72 -0.02 -2.72
C LEU A 350 25.87 1.29 -1.93
N THR A 351 24.92 1.59 -1.04
CA THR A 351 24.97 2.83 -0.27
C THR A 351 26.09 2.80 0.76
N GLU A 352 26.24 1.69 1.48
CA GLU A 352 27.25 1.53 2.53
C GLU A 352 28.67 1.78 1.98
N THR A 353 28.98 1.26 0.79
CA THR A 353 30.28 1.44 0.12
C THR A 353 30.49 2.86 -0.40
N LEU A 354 29.46 3.53 -0.92
CA LEU A 354 29.55 4.94 -1.33
C LEU A 354 29.80 5.85 -0.12
N CYS A 355 29.10 5.62 0.99
CA CYS A 355 29.30 6.37 2.23
C CYS A 355 30.65 6.09 2.89
N GLU A 356 31.19 4.87 2.78
CA GLU A 356 32.54 4.56 3.23
C GLU A 356 33.60 5.38 2.49
N HIS A 357 33.46 5.52 1.17
CA HIS A 357 34.38 6.34 0.38
C HIS A 357 34.42 7.79 0.88
N ILE A 358 33.25 8.37 1.17
CA ILE A 358 33.13 9.73 1.71
C ILE A 358 33.73 9.87 3.10
N ARG A 359 33.63 8.84 3.95
CA ARG A 359 34.29 8.88 5.26
C ARG A 359 35.80 8.89 5.15
N SER A 360 36.35 8.25 4.11
CA SER A 360 37.79 8.09 3.91
C SER A 360 38.48 9.27 3.20
N GLY A 361 37.74 10.25 2.67
CA GLY A 361 38.32 11.38 1.94
C GLY A 361 37.35 12.56 1.78
N THR A 362 37.84 13.68 1.23
CA THR A 362 37.01 14.88 1.02
C THR A 362 36.19 14.73 -0.27
N PRO A 363 34.84 14.76 -0.24
CA PRO A 363 34.01 14.62 -1.44
C PRO A 363 33.96 15.93 -2.23
N ARG A 364 35.06 16.30 -2.88
CA ARG A 364 35.16 17.55 -3.66
C ARG A 364 35.40 17.25 -5.14
N GLY A 365 34.30 17.00 -5.86
CA GLY A 365 34.28 16.86 -7.32
C GLY A 365 34.85 15.55 -7.86
N ASN A 366 34.85 14.48 -7.06
CA ASN A 366 35.46 13.19 -7.40
C ASN A 366 34.50 11.99 -7.30
N LEU A 367 33.20 12.19 -7.03
CA LEU A 367 32.27 11.05 -6.94
C LEU A 367 32.08 10.34 -8.28
N ASP A 368 32.27 11.04 -9.40
CA ASP A 368 32.22 10.44 -10.75
C ASP A 368 33.32 9.38 -10.98
N GLU A 369 34.43 9.43 -10.23
CA GLU A 369 35.51 8.44 -10.33
C GLU A 369 35.14 7.12 -9.63
N VAL A 370 34.21 7.17 -8.68
CA VAL A 370 33.90 6.04 -7.79
C VAL A 370 32.51 5.48 -8.03
N ALA A 371 31.49 6.35 -8.11
CA ALA A 371 30.09 5.93 -8.16
C ALA A 371 29.76 5.05 -9.38
N PRO A 372 30.18 5.38 -10.62
CA PRO A 372 29.91 4.54 -11.79
C PRO A 372 30.55 3.15 -11.66
N GLY A 373 31.79 3.07 -11.18
CA GLY A 373 32.49 1.80 -10.98
C GLY A 373 31.84 0.91 -9.92
N ARG A 374 31.26 1.50 -8.86
CA ARG A 374 30.51 0.76 -7.82
C ARG A 374 29.14 0.32 -8.32
N LEU A 375 28.42 1.19 -9.03
CA LEU A 375 27.13 0.86 -9.64
C LEU A 375 27.27 -0.26 -10.68
N MET A 376 28.28 -0.20 -11.55
CA MET A 376 28.51 -1.23 -12.57
C MET A 376 28.85 -2.61 -12.00
N ARG A 377 29.35 -2.71 -10.76
CA ARG A 377 29.61 -4.01 -10.10
C ARG A 377 28.34 -4.74 -9.71
N ILE A 378 27.26 -3.99 -9.44
CA ILE A 378 25.98 -4.58 -9.06
C ILE A 378 25.03 -4.67 -10.26
N LEU A 379 25.14 -3.75 -11.24
CA LEU A 379 24.24 -3.67 -12.40
C LEU A 379 24.46 -4.85 -13.34
N PRO A 380 23.48 -5.77 -13.47
CA PRO A 380 23.66 -6.89 -14.37
C PRO A 380 23.47 -6.40 -15.82
N PRO A 381 24.16 -7.02 -16.80
CA PRO A 381 24.08 -6.63 -18.21
C PRO A 381 22.65 -6.63 -18.75
N GLY A 382 22.31 -5.64 -19.57
CA GLY A 382 20.97 -5.48 -20.17
C GLY A 382 19.94 -4.82 -19.26
N THR A 383 20.35 -4.19 -18.14
CA THR A 383 19.43 -3.45 -17.26
C THR A 383 18.75 -2.29 -18.00
N TYR A 384 19.44 -1.68 -18.97
CA TYR A 384 18.83 -0.66 -19.85
C TYR A 384 17.61 -1.20 -20.64
N LYS A 385 17.59 -2.49 -21.02
CA LYS A 385 16.44 -3.11 -21.68
C LYS A 385 15.27 -3.29 -20.72
N ALA A 386 15.54 -3.67 -19.47
CA ALA A 386 14.52 -3.72 -18.42
C ALA A 386 13.84 -2.36 -18.23
N MET A 387 14.60 -1.27 -18.31
CA MET A 387 14.07 0.10 -18.30
C MET A 387 13.20 0.38 -19.53
N ASN A 388 13.69 0.07 -20.73
CA ASN A 388 13.03 0.39 -22.01
C ASN A 388 11.74 -0.42 -22.26
N GLU A 389 11.69 -1.68 -21.82
CA GLU A 389 10.63 -2.66 -22.13
C GLU A 389 9.62 -2.85 -21.00
N ARG A 390 9.71 -2.05 -19.94
CA ARG A 390 8.72 -2.04 -18.86
C ARG A 390 7.40 -1.46 -19.36
N VAL A 391 6.28 -2.01 -18.87
CA VAL A 391 4.93 -1.50 -19.20
C VAL A 391 4.75 -0.09 -18.63
N GLY A 392 5.03 0.11 -17.35
CA GLY A 392 5.13 1.43 -16.76
C GLY A 392 6.44 2.11 -17.16
N THR A 393 6.38 3.28 -17.79
CA THR A 393 7.59 3.98 -18.24
C THR A 393 8.52 4.33 -17.08
N ALA A 394 9.82 4.07 -17.24
CA ALA A 394 10.87 4.52 -16.35
C ALA A 394 11.55 5.77 -16.93
N GLN A 395 11.86 6.76 -16.08
CA GLN A 395 12.34 8.07 -16.51
C GLN A 395 13.49 8.57 -15.63
N ILE A 396 14.70 8.69 -16.19
CA ILE A 396 15.85 9.32 -15.53
C ILE A 396 15.86 10.80 -15.87
N ASN A 397 15.86 11.66 -14.87
CA ASN A 397 15.78 13.11 -15.03
C ASN A 397 17.14 13.77 -14.80
N TYR A 398 17.46 14.79 -15.60
CA TYR A 398 18.65 15.63 -15.40
C TYR A 398 18.33 17.06 -15.83
N ALA A 399 19.19 18.01 -15.46
CA ALA A 399 19.09 19.38 -15.95
C ALA A 399 20.14 19.60 -17.04
N ALA A 400 19.79 20.33 -18.10
CA ALA A 400 20.74 20.83 -19.09
C ALA A 400 20.69 22.36 -19.08
N VAL A 401 21.82 23.03 -19.31
CA VAL A 401 21.82 24.48 -19.50
C VAL A 401 21.74 24.80 -20.99
N HIS A 402 20.72 25.55 -21.38
CA HIS A 402 20.55 26.01 -22.76
C HIS A 402 20.29 27.52 -22.75
N ASN A 403 21.14 28.28 -23.45
CA ASN A 403 21.11 29.76 -23.48
C ASN A 403 21.18 30.41 -22.08
N GLY A 404 21.94 29.83 -21.16
CA GLY A 404 22.11 30.34 -19.79
C GLY A 404 20.99 29.94 -18.81
N GLU A 405 19.92 29.30 -19.30
CA GLU A 405 18.79 28.88 -18.47
C GLU A 405 18.80 27.36 -18.23
N PRO A 406 18.58 26.89 -16.99
CA PRO A 406 18.36 25.48 -16.70
C PRO A 406 17.08 24.97 -17.35
N GLN A 407 17.18 23.88 -18.10
CA GLN A 407 16.05 23.17 -18.70
C GLN A 407 16.00 21.74 -18.19
N SER A 408 14.79 21.29 -17.86
CA SER A 408 14.56 19.90 -17.54
C SER A 408 14.77 19.00 -18.75
N ARG A 409 15.45 17.89 -18.54
CA ARG A 409 15.62 16.82 -19.53
C ARG A 409 15.31 15.48 -18.88
N PHE A 410 14.94 14.51 -19.71
CA PHE A 410 14.66 13.17 -19.23
C PHE A 410 15.02 12.11 -20.27
N VAL A 411 15.31 10.92 -19.77
CA VAL A 411 15.66 9.73 -20.54
C VAL A 411 14.68 8.62 -20.18
N THR A 412 13.84 8.24 -21.13
CA THR A 412 12.92 7.09 -21.00
C THR A 412 13.38 5.88 -21.79
N LYS A 413 14.34 6.05 -22.70
CA LYS A 413 15.01 4.97 -23.42
C LYS A 413 16.51 5.20 -23.49
N ALA A 414 17.27 4.16 -23.18
CA ALA A 414 18.72 4.13 -23.35
C ALA A 414 19.11 3.11 -24.43
N SER A 415 20.20 3.36 -25.14
CA SER A 415 20.68 2.49 -26.22
C SER A 415 21.55 1.32 -25.73
N SER A 416 22.15 1.46 -24.54
CA SER A 416 23.03 0.47 -23.90
C SER A 416 23.09 0.70 -22.39
N ASP A 417 23.69 -0.22 -21.63
CA ASP A 417 23.96 -0.01 -20.20
C ASP A 417 24.90 1.19 -19.99
N LYS A 418 25.84 1.44 -20.92
CA LYS A 418 26.72 2.60 -20.87
C LYS A 418 25.94 3.91 -21.02
N ASP A 419 25.04 4.00 -22.01
CA ASP A 419 24.18 5.19 -22.22
C ASP A 419 23.27 5.44 -21.00
N MET A 420 22.72 4.37 -20.42
CA MET A 420 21.96 4.46 -19.17
C MET A 420 22.83 4.96 -18.00
N MET A 421 24.07 4.49 -17.89
CA MET A 421 25.01 4.98 -16.88
C MET A 421 25.42 6.43 -17.10
N ASP A 422 25.64 6.86 -18.34
CA ASP A 422 25.93 8.26 -18.66
C ASP A 422 24.72 9.16 -18.34
N ALA A 423 23.49 8.68 -18.56
CA ALA A 423 22.28 9.36 -18.10
C ALA A 423 22.21 9.45 -16.56
N LEU A 424 22.59 8.40 -15.83
CA LEU A 424 22.67 8.42 -14.37
C LEU A 424 23.73 9.40 -13.86
N ARG A 425 24.92 9.42 -14.49
CA ARG A 425 25.98 10.39 -14.19
C ARG A 425 25.47 11.81 -14.37
N ALA A 426 24.76 12.08 -15.46
CA ALA A 426 24.16 13.39 -15.73
C ALA A 426 23.15 13.75 -14.62
N SER A 427 22.27 12.81 -14.28
CA SER A 427 21.27 12.96 -13.23
C SER A 427 21.85 13.22 -11.83
N CYS A 428 23.08 12.76 -11.55
CA CYS A 428 23.74 12.89 -10.25
C CYS A 428 24.76 14.04 -10.17
N ASN A 429 24.97 14.78 -11.26
CA ASN A 429 26.08 15.73 -11.36
C ASN A 429 25.84 17.03 -10.59
N VAL A 430 25.93 16.99 -9.25
CA VAL A 430 25.92 18.19 -8.41
C VAL A 430 27.30 18.87 -8.52
N PRO A 431 27.40 20.10 -9.06
CA PRO A 431 28.68 20.78 -9.21
C PRO A 431 29.40 20.96 -7.86
N GLY A 432 30.70 20.69 -7.86
CA GLY A 432 31.57 20.74 -6.67
C GLY A 432 31.56 19.48 -5.81
N PHE A 433 30.57 18.59 -5.97
CA PHE A 433 30.51 17.30 -5.27
C PHE A 433 30.77 16.12 -6.22
N TYR A 434 29.97 16.02 -7.28
CA TYR A 434 30.06 14.89 -8.21
C TYR A 434 31.23 15.04 -9.17
N THR A 435 31.25 16.18 -9.88
CA THR A 435 32.41 16.72 -10.60
C THR A 435 32.55 18.20 -10.28
N ILE A 436 33.63 18.86 -10.71
CA ILE A 436 33.81 20.30 -10.51
C ILE A 436 32.86 21.15 -11.40
N GLY A 437 32.44 20.64 -12.55
CA GLY A 437 31.67 21.38 -13.56
C GLY A 437 30.51 20.59 -14.16
N PRO A 438 30.02 20.95 -15.36
CA PRO A 438 29.06 20.11 -16.08
C PRO A 438 29.72 18.83 -16.61
N ILE A 439 28.91 17.81 -16.87
CA ILE A 439 29.32 16.68 -17.71
C ILE A 439 28.61 16.77 -19.06
N LYS A 440 29.27 16.32 -20.14
CA LYS A 440 28.62 16.26 -21.45
C LYS A 440 27.76 15.00 -21.55
N TYR A 441 26.46 15.17 -21.79
CA TYR A 441 25.55 14.08 -22.11
C TYR A 441 24.70 14.47 -23.32
N LYS A 442 24.74 13.65 -24.37
CA LYS A 442 24.06 13.90 -25.66
C LYS A 442 24.33 15.29 -26.25
N GLY A 443 25.56 15.80 -26.06
CA GLY A 443 26.02 17.09 -26.57
C GLY A 443 25.70 18.29 -25.68
N GLU A 444 24.89 18.13 -24.63
CA GLU A 444 24.52 19.19 -23.70
C GLU A 444 25.38 19.19 -22.44
N ASP A 445 25.59 20.37 -21.83
CA ASP A 445 26.13 20.49 -20.48
C ASP A 445 25.07 20.08 -19.46
N ALA A 446 25.29 18.93 -18.84
CA ALA A 446 24.35 18.28 -17.94
C ALA A 446 24.75 18.44 -16.47
N TYR A 447 23.71 18.64 -15.66
CA TYR A 447 23.74 18.87 -14.23
C TYR A 447 22.71 17.98 -13.54
N ASP A 448 22.85 17.84 -12.23
CA ASP A 448 21.98 17.03 -11.38
C ASP A 448 20.49 17.32 -11.64
N GLY A 449 19.67 16.27 -11.62
CA GLY A 449 18.23 16.36 -11.80
C GLY A 449 17.51 17.18 -10.72
N LEU A 450 18.15 17.45 -9.57
CA LEU A 450 17.71 18.42 -8.57
C LEU A 450 17.42 19.79 -9.19
N PHE A 451 18.22 20.21 -10.18
CA PHE A 451 18.08 21.49 -10.88
C PHE A 451 17.06 21.45 -12.02
N ALA A 452 16.43 20.31 -12.27
CA ALA A 452 15.47 20.14 -13.36
C ALA A 452 14.06 20.63 -12.99
N THR A 453 13.81 21.01 -11.74
CA THR A 453 12.57 21.66 -11.30
C THR A 453 12.90 22.87 -10.44
N ASP A 454 11.88 23.64 -10.07
CA ASP A 454 12.02 24.51 -8.91
C ASP A 454 12.44 23.72 -7.66
N MET A 455 12.97 24.43 -6.67
CA MET A 455 13.34 23.85 -5.36
C MET A 455 12.13 23.25 -4.62
N TYR A 456 10.91 23.44 -5.13
CA TYR A 456 9.70 22.91 -4.52
C TYR A 456 9.58 21.39 -4.70
N TYR A 457 9.92 20.87 -5.89
CA TYR A 457 9.89 19.43 -6.18
C TYR A 457 11.25 18.75 -6.11
N MET A 458 12.35 19.50 -5.93
CA MET A 458 13.70 18.95 -5.71
C MET A 458 14.10 17.91 -6.78
N GLY A 459 13.73 18.14 -8.04
CA GLY A 459 13.97 17.22 -9.15
C GLY A 459 12.95 16.09 -9.30
N ALA A 460 11.91 16.00 -8.47
CA ALA A 460 10.83 15.03 -8.65
C ALA A 460 9.84 15.48 -9.75
N LEU A 461 10.25 15.32 -11.01
CA LEU A 461 9.42 15.63 -12.18
C LEU A 461 8.16 14.76 -12.23
N LYS A 462 7.14 15.29 -12.93
CA LYS A 462 5.93 14.52 -13.24
C LYS A 462 6.28 13.33 -14.15
N ALA A 463 5.86 12.14 -13.74
CA ALA A 463 5.99 10.89 -14.51
C ALA A 463 4.71 10.66 -15.36
N PRO A 464 4.73 9.81 -16.39
CA PRO A 464 3.62 9.66 -17.35
C PRO A 464 2.42 8.86 -16.81
N ALA A 465 1.75 9.44 -15.81
CA ALA A 465 0.48 8.98 -15.23
C ALA A 465 -0.48 10.16 -15.04
N ARG A 466 -1.73 9.88 -14.64
CA ARG A 466 -2.71 10.93 -14.30
C ARG A 466 -2.24 11.74 -13.08
N ARG A 467 -1.77 11.04 -12.04
CA ARG A 467 -1.22 11.58 -10.80
C ARG A 467 0.22 11.10 -10.58
N THR A 468 1.04 11.91 -9.92
CA THR A 468 2.43 11.53 -9.54
C THR A 468 2.64 11.75 -8.05
N VAL A 469 2.94 10.67 -7.34
CA VAL A 469 3.42 10.69 -5.95
C VAL A 469 4.90 10.99 -5.96
N ARG A 470 5.30 12.05 -5.26
CA ARG A 470 6.68 12.49 -5.16
C ARG A 470 7.23 12.08 -3.82
N PHE A 471 8.23 11.21 -3.82
CA PHE A 471 8.96 10.90 -2.61
C PHE A 471 10.13 11.88 -2.47
N VAL A 472 10.10 12.65 -1.40
CA VAL A 472 11.11 13.67 -1.08
C VAL A 472 11.64 13.38 0.32
N PRO A 473 12.86 12.84 0.47
CA PRO A 473 13.39 12.50 1.79
C PRO A 473 13.78 13.75 2.59
N PHE A 474 14.01 14.88 1.91
CA PHE A 474 14.29 16.15 2.56
C PHE A 474 13.04 16.71 3.25
N PRO A 475 13.17 17.23 4.48
CA PRO A 475 12.16 18.08 5.08
C PRO A 475 12.25 19.50 4.50
N ILE A 476 12.21 19.62 3.18
CA ILE A 476 12.27 20.89 2.44
C ILE A 476 11.23 20.81 1.30
N GLY A 477 10.63 21.93 0.94
CA GLY A 477 9.55 22.00 -0.06
C GLY A 477 8.16 22.05 0.59
N TYR A 478 7.17 21.37 0.00
CA TYR A 478 5.72 21.35 0.33
C TYR A 478 5.34 21.28 1.84
N GLY A 479 6.28 21.00 2.75
CA GLY A 479 6.10 20.97 4.20
C GLY A 479 5.60 22.24 4.90
N ARG A 480 5.63 23.39 4.23
CA ARG A 480 4.92 24.61 4.71
C ARG A 480 3.40 24.53 4.49
N THR A 481 2.94 23.55 3.71
CA THR A 481 1.59 23.51 3.14
C THR A 481 1.07 22.08 3.08
N VAL A 482 1.37 21.21 4.07
CA VAL A 482 0.57 19.98 4.32
C VAL A 482 -0.83 20.42 4.73
N ARG A 483 -1.58 20.96 3.77
CA ARG A 483 -2.95 21.42 3.90
C ARG A 483 -3.87 20.20 3.83
N LYS A 484 -5.06 20.41 4.37
CA LYS A 484 -6.15 19.46 4.43
C LYS A 484 -6.73 19.40 3.00
N ASN A 485 -6.31 18.41 2.23
CA ASN A 485 -6.64 18.28 0.81
C ASN A 485 -6.76 16.80 0.47
N LEU A 486 -7.64 16.47 -0.49
CA LEU A 486 -7.81 15.10 -0.98
C LEU A 486 -6.59 14.57 -1.75
N LEU A 487 -5.78 15.44 -2.37
CA LEU A 487 -4.55 15.01 -3.04
C LEU A 487 -3.39 14.89 -2.05
N ASN A 488 -2.83 13.71 -2.00
CA ASN A 488 -1.68 13.35 -1.17
C ASN A 488 -0.49 13.03 -2.10
N ASP A 489 -0.02 14.04 -2.83
CA ASP A 489 0.97 13.88 -3.91
C ASP A 489 2.43 13.86 -3.44
N VAL A 490 2.68 14.01 -2.14
CA VAL A 490 4.04 14.10 -1.59
C VAL A 490 4.19 13.16 -0.39
N ALA A 491 5.15 12.25 -0.48
CA ALA A 491 5.58 11.39 0.61
C ALA A 491 6.90 11.93 1.15
N ASN A 492 6.87 12.49 2.36
CA ASN A 492 8.05 13.03 3.03
C ASN A 492 7.92 13.01 4.56
N ALA A 493 8.95 13.50 5.23
CA ALA A 493 9.03 13.64 6.67
C ALA A 493 7.86 14.41 7.33
N TYR A 494 7.30 15.41 6.65
CA TYR A 494 6.28 16.28 7.25
C TYR A 494 4.96 15.57 7.53
N LEU A 495 4.75 14.38 6.97
CA LEU A 495 3.62 13.52 7.33
C LEU A 495 3.63 13.17 8.84
N GLN A 496 4.77 13.25 9.53
CA GLN A 496 4.85 13.07 10.99
C GLN A 496 3.95 14.03 11.78
N LYS A 497 3.62 15.21 11.22
CA LYS A 497 2.71 16.17 11.86
C LYS A 497 1.26 15.67 12.00
N LYS A 498 0.91 14.55 11.36
CA LYS A 498 -0.42 13.93 11.37
C LYS A 498 -0.45 12.59 12.13
N GLU A 499 0.60 12.23 12.86
CA GLU A 499 0.73 10.93 13.54
C GLU A 499 -0.43 10.61 14.47
N GLU A 500 -0.94 11.59 15.20
CA GLU A 500 -2.11 11.43 16.08
C GLU A 500 -3.35 10.94 15.31
N TYR A 501 -3.57 11.45 14.09
CA TYR A 501 -4.67 11.01 13.22
C TYR A 501 -4.42 9.61 12.66
N TYR A 502 -3.17 9.28 12.30
CA TYR A 502 -2.82 7.95 11.79
C TYR A 502 -3.01 6.88 12.86
N VAL A 503 -2.61 7.16 14.09
CA VAL A 503 -2.76 6.25 15.24
C VAL A 503 -4.23 6.07 15.60
N HIS A 504 -5.00 7.17 15.65
CA HIS A 504 -6.44 7.08 15.79
C HIS A 504 -7.06 6.24 14.66
N TYR A 505 -6.66 6.46 13.41
CA TYR A 505 -7.18 5.74 12.25
C TYR A 505 -6.87 4.24 12.31
N ILE A 506 -5.66 3.85 12.76
CA ILE A 506 -5.29 2.44 12.99
C ILE A 506 -6.18 1.82 14.07
N ARG A 507 -6.39 2.51 15.20
CA ARG A 507 -7.25 2.04 16.29
C ARG A 507 -8.69 1.88 15.83
N LEU A 508 -9.22 2.87 15.12
CA LEU A 508 -10.54 2.85 14.53
C LEU A 508 -10.69 1.65 13.57
N LYS A 509 -9.75 1.45 12.64
CA LYS A 509 -9.83 0.34 11.68
C LYS A 509 -9.65 -1.02 12.32
N SER A 510 -8.89 -1.10 13.41
CA SER A 510 -8.84 -2.31 14.24
C SER A 510 -10.20 -2.58 14.90
N LEU A 511 -10.83 -1.55 15.47
CA LEU A 511 -12.15 -1.65 16.10
C LEU A 511 -13.22 -2.08 15.09
N THR A 512 -13.31 -1.40 13.94
CA THR A 512 -14.32 -1.73 12.93
C THR A 512 -14.11 -3.13 12.37
N LYS A 513 -12.85 -3.57 12.17
CA LYS A 513 -12.55 -4.95 11.79
C LYS A 513 -13.06 -5.96 12.82
N GLN A 514 -12.80 -5.73 14.12
CA GLN A 514 -13.29 -6.63 15.17
C GLN A 514 -14.82 -6.64 15.24
N LEU A 515 -15.48 -5.48 15.12
CA LEU A 515 -16.94 -5.37 15.09
C LEU A 515 -17.54 -6.05 13.84
N THR A 516 -16.91 -5.95 12.67
CA THR A 516 -17.36 -6.65 11.46
C THR A 516 -17.20 -8.17 11.60
N LEU A 517 -16.10 -8.65 12.17
CA LEU A 517 -15.94 -10.08 12.47
C LEU A 517 -17.01 -10.55 13.45
N ARG A 518 -17.30 -9.75 14.45
CA ARG A 518 -18.37 -10.01 15.43
C ARG A 518 -19.76 -10.06 14.78
N ARG A 519 -20.06 -9.13 13.87
CA ARG A 519 -21.27 -9.14 13.04
C ARG A 519 -21.38 -10.42 12.22
N LEU A 520 -20.31 -10.84 11.55
CA LEU A 520 -20.29 -12.06 10.74
C LEU A 520 -20.53 -13.32 11.59
N GLU A 521 -20.08 -13.33 12.84
CA GLU A 521 -20.35 -14.41 13.80
C GLU A 521 -21.83 -14.42 14.22
N TYR A 522 -22.41 -13.26 14.60
CA TYR A 522 -23.85 -13.16 14.88
C TYR A 522 -24.71 -13.61 13.69
N GLU A 523 -24.31 -13.23 12.47
CA GLU A 523 -24.97 -13.66 11.24
C GLU A 523 -24.87 -15.18 11.05
N HIS A 524 -23.71 -15.78 11.33
CA HIS A 524 -23.51 -17.23 11.28
C HIS A 524 -24.38 -17.98 12.29
N LEU A 525 -24.59 -17.40 13.48
CA LEU A 525 -25.42 -17.95 14.54
C LEU A 525 -26.93 -17.66 14.37
N GLY A 526 -27.34 -16.88 13.36
CA GLY A 526 -28.74 -16.47 13.18
C GLY A 526 -29.24 -15.50 14.26
N MET A 527 -28.34 -14.75 14.90
CA MET A 527 -28.61 -13.89 16.07
C MET A 527 -28.51 -12.40 15.74
N LEU A 528 -29.03 -11.97 14.59
CA LEU A 528 -28.94 -10.56 14.15
C LEU A 528 -29.72 -9.58 15.05
N ASP A 529 -30.76 -10.03 15.76
CA ASP A 529 -31.48 -9.20 16.74
C ASP A 529 -30.63 -8.88 17.97
N GLU A 530 -29.77 -9.81 18.42
CA GLU A 530 -28.82 -9.56 19.50
C GLU A 530 -27.72 -8.60 19.04
N TRP A 531 -27.26 -8.73 17.80
CA TRP A 531 -26.35 -7.75 17.20
C TRP A 531 -26.95 -6.34 17.17
N ARG A 532 -28.24 -6.21 16.80
CA ARG A 532 -28.98 -4.94 16.83
C ARG A 532 -29.01 -4.34 18.25
N LYS A 533 -29.24 -5.16 19.28
CA LYS A 533 -29.21 -4.71 20.68
C LYS A 533 -27.82 -4.22 21.07
N GLU A 534 -26.76 -4.96 20.72
CA GLU A 534 -25.37 -4.59 21.00
C GLU A 534 -24.97 -3.27 20.32
N LEU A 535 -25.36 -3.07 19.06
CA LEU A 535 -25.17 -1.81 18.33
C LEU A 535 -25.89 -0.62 18.98
N THR A 536 -27.15 -0.84 19.37
CA THR A 536 -27.97 0.21 20.01
C THR A 536 -27.36 0.64 21.35
N LEU A 537 -26.92 -0.32 22.15
CA LEU A 537 -26.20 -0.05 23.39
C LEU A 537 -24.87 0.67 23.14
N SER A 538 -24.10 0.25 22.14
CA SER A 538 -22.83 0.89 21.78
C SER A 538 -23.02 2.35 21.36
N LEU A 539 -24.05 2.67 20.57
CA LEU A 539 -24.41 4.05 20.24
C LEU A 539 -24.89 4.86 21.44
N SER A 540 -25.65 4.24 22.34
CA SER A 540 -26.08 4.90 23.58
C SER A 540 -24.86 5.26 24.43
N VAL A 541 -23.93 4.32 24.62
CA VAL A 541 -22.69 4.53 25.37
C VAL A 541 -21.83 5.60 24.71
N TYR A 542 -21.64 5.55 23.39
CA TYR A 542 -20.95 6.61 22.64
C TYR A 542 -21.55 8.00 22.94
N LYS A 543 -22.88 8.15 22.78
CA LYS A 543 -23.59 9.42 23.01
C LYS A 543 -23.42 9.91 24.44
N THR A 544 -23.47 9.01 25.43
CA THR A 544 -23.28 9.35 26.84
C THR A 544 -21.86 9.85 27.11
N ILE A 545 -20.83 9.17 26.60
CA ILE A 545 -19.41 9.52 26.81
C ILE A 545 -19.06 10.86 26.14
N CYS A 546 -19.68 11.16 25.01
CA CYS A 546 -19.50 12.42 24.29
C CYS A 546 -20.28 13.61 24.93
N LYS A 547 -21.22 13.37 25.85
CA LYS A 547 -22.01 14.39 26.56
C LYS A 547 -21.35 14.85 27.88
N CYS A 548 -22.03 15.73 28.62
CA CYS A 548 -21.56 16.33 29.88
C CYS A 548 -21.24 15.28 30.96
N ARG A 549 -20.32 15.62 31.87
CA ARG A 549 -19.82 14.76 32.97
C ARG A 549 -20.92 14.16 33.86
N SER A 550 -22.02 14.87 34.04
CA SER A 550 -23.17 14.41 34.82
C SER A 550 -23.81 13.14 34.25
N ASP A 551 -23.88 13.03 32.92
CA ASP A 551 -24.68 12.02 32.23
C ASP A 551 -24.04 10.63 32.29
N VAL A 552 -22.70 10.58 32.32
CA VAL A 552 -21.94 9.33 32.50
C VAL A 552 -22.24 8.68 33.85
N ARG A 553 -22.40 9.47 34.92
CA ARG A 553 -22.71 8.94 36.26
C ARG A 553 -24.12 8.35 36.36
N TYR A 554 -25.07 8.89 35.62
CA TYR A 554 -26.45 8.38 35.58
C TYR A 554 -26.61 7.18 34.64
N ALA A 555 -25.74 7.03 33.64
CA ALA A 555 -25.78 5.94 32.66
C ALA A 555 -24.97 4.69 33.07
N LYS A 556 -24.53 4.58 34.33
CA LYS A 556 -23.69 3.47 34.82
C LYS A 556 -24.23 2.09 34.49
N GLU A 557 -25.54 1.89 34.62
CA GLU A 557 -26.18 0.60 34.32
C GLU A 557 -26.08 0.25 32.83
N THR A 558 -26.35 1.20 31.93
CA THR A 558 -26.21 1.01 30.48
C THR A 558 -24.77 0.71 30.09
N ILE A 559 -23.80 1.41 30.67
CA ILE A 559 -22.37 1.19 30.44
C ILE A 559 -21.95 -0.20 30.94
N TYR A 560 -22.44 -0.62 32.11
CA TYR A 560 -22.16 -1.95 32.67
C TYR A 560 -22.72 -3.06 31.77
N GLN A 561 -23.98 -2.93 31.35
CA GLN A 561 -24.64 -3.89 30.46
C GLN A 561 -23.90 -3.99 29.12
N TRP A 562 -23.56 -2.85 28.53
CA TRP A 562 -22.79 -2.78 27.30
C TRP A 562 -21.42 -3.47 27.42
N ALA A 563 -20.64 -3.15 28.46
CA ALA A 563 -19.34 -3.75 28.68
C ALA A 563 -19.44 -5.27 28.88
N ASN A 564 -20.47 -5.74 29.60
CA ASN A 564 -20.71 -7.16 29.79
C ASN A 564 -20.97 -7.90 28.46
N ILE A 565 -21.76 -7.31 27.56
CA ILE A 565 -22.04 -7.89 26.24
C ILE A 565 -20.79 -7.89 25.37
N MET A 566 -20.09 -6.76 25.26
CA MET A 566 -18.89 -6.65 24.41
C MET A 566 -17.73 -7.52 24.89
N SER A 567 -17.69 -7.87 26.18
CA SER A 567 -16.70 -8.77 26.74
C SER A 567 -17.03 -10.26 26.67
N ALA A 568 -18.22 -10.62 26.19
CA ALA A 568 -18.61 -11.99 25.87
C ALA A 568 -18.41 -12.26 24.38
N LYS A 569 -18.21 -13.52 23.98
CA LYS A 569 -18.29 -13.88 22.55
C LYS A 569 -19.75 -13.88 22.09
N PRO A 570 -20.03 -13.63 20.80
CA PRO A 570 -21.38 -13.78 20.26
C PRO A 570 -21.97 -15.14 20.61
N GLY A 571 -23.21 -15.16 21.13
CA GLY A 571 -23.88 -16.40 21.56
C GLY A 571 -23.52 -16.90 22.97
N GLU A 572 -22.49 -16.37 23.63
CA GLU A 572 -22.16 -16.74 25.01
C GLU A 572 -22.97 -15.90 26.02
N THR A 573 -23.83 -16.54 26.80
CA THR A 573 -24.40 -15.93 28.02
C THR A 573 -23.49 -16.23 29.21
N LYS A 574 -22.51 -15.36 29.48
CA LYS A 574 -21.72 -15.47 30.72
C LYS A 574 -22.52 -14.89 31.91
N PRO A 575 -22.58 -15.57 33.07
CA PRO A 575 -23.15 -14.99 34.28
C PRO A 575 -22.45 -13.67 34.62
N MET A 576 -23.19 -12.66 35.09
CA MET A 576 -22.64 -11.33 35.43
C MET A 576 -21.42 -11.42 36.37
N ALA A 577 -21.36 -12.42 37.25
CA ALA A 577 -20.30 -12.66 38.23
C ALA A 577 -19.07 -13.44 37.72
N SER A 578 -18.96 -13.79 36.42
CA SER A 578 -17.81 -14.56 35.93
C SER A 578 -16.51 -13.74 36.02
N LYS A 579 -15.48 -14.29 36.68
CA LYS A 579 -14.19 -13.62 36.92
C LYS A 579 -13.23 -13.62 35.73
N GLU A 580 -13.61 -14.08 34.52
CA GLU A 580 -12.76 -14.09 33.32
C GLU A 580 -13.52 -13.58 32.10
N LYS A 581 -13.48 -12.25 31.89
CA LYS A 581 -14.07 -11.55 30.75
C LYS A 581 -12.96 -10.91 29.91
N ASP A 582 -13.04 -11.06 28.58
CA ASP A 582 -12.08 -10.43 27.65
C ASP A 582 -12.50 -8.97 27.44
N CYS A 583 -11.65 -8.03 27.87
CA CYS A 583 -11.96 -6.61 27.79
C CYS A 583 -11.19 -5.88 26.69
N THR A 584 -10.49 -6.60 25.80
CA THR A 584 -9.73 -6.00 24.71
C THR A 584 -10.61 -5.11 23.81
N LEU A 585 -11.78 -5.61 23.42
CA LEU A 585 -12.68 -4.90 22.51
C LEU A 585 -13.34 -3.64 23.15
N PRO A 586 -13.94 -3.68 24.36
CA PRO A 586 -14.47 -2.48 24.99
C PRO A 586 -13.39 -1.45 25.38
N GLU A 587 -12.16 -1.90 25.71
CA GLU A 587 -11.02 -1.00 25.91
C GLU A 587 -10.62 -0.28 24.62
N LEU A 588 -10.55 -1.00 23.50
CA LEU A 588 -10.28 -0.41 22.19
C LEU A 588 -11.40 0.57 21.79
N PHE A 589 -12.67 0.24 22.04
CA PHE A 589 -13.79 1.14 21.84
C PHE A 589 -13.63 2.44 22.62
N LYS A 590 -13.36 2.35 23.93
CA LYS A 590 -13.10 3.51 24.80
C LYS A 590 -11.96 4.37 24.26
N LEU A 591 -10.87 3.74 23.81
CA LEU A 591 -9.69 4.41 23.31
C LEU A 591 -9.95 5.15 21.99
N VAL A 592 -10.73 4.56 21.09
CA VAL A 592 -11.17 5.20 19.84
C VAL A 592 -12.02 6.43 20.16
N VAL A 593 -13.03 6.30 21.02
CA VAL A 593 -13.90 7.44 21.42
C VAL A 593 -13.11 8.54 22.11
N ALA A 594 -12.17 8.18 23.00
CA ALA A 594 -11.29 9.16 23.63
C ALA A 594 -10.44 9.91 22.59
N SER A 595 -9.91 9.20 21.60
CA SER A 595 -9.13 9.78 20.50
C SER A 595 -9.97 10.71 19.64
N GLU A 596 -11.20 10.33 19.28
CA GLU A 596 -12.13 11.18 18.52
C GLU A 596 -12.45 12.48 19.27
N ARG A 597 -12.67 12.39 20.59
CA ARG A 597 -12.93 13.56 21.44
C ARG A 597 -11.69 14.46 21.57
N SER A 598 -10.51 13.89 21.79
CA SER A 598 -9.25 14.64 21.93
C SER A 598 -8.84 15.37 20.65
N LEU A 599 -9.06 14.73 19.50
CA LEU A 599 -8.66 15.24 18.19
C LEU A 599 -9.77 16.04 17.50
N HIS A 600 -10.92 16.24 18.16
CA HIS A 600 -12.08 16.92 17.60
C HIS A 600 -12.49 16.36 16.23
N LEU A 601 -12.78 15.05 16.19
CA LEU A 601 -13.22 14.33 14.99
C LEU A 601 -14.75 14.24 14.94
N GLY A 602 -15.30 14.14 13.72
CA GLY A 602 -16.73 13.94 13.46
C GLY A 602 -17.45 15.11 12.78
N GLU A 603 -18.73 14.91 12.46
CA GLU A 603 -19.56 15.80 11.64
C GLU A 603 -19.70 17.24 12.15
N ASN A 604 -19.49 17.48 13.46
CA ASN A 604 -19.60 18.81 14.05
C ASN A 604 -18.33 19.66 13.86
N THR A 605 -17.33 19.16 13.14
CA THR A 605 -16.05 19.83 12.98
C THR A 605 -15.80 20.12 11.51
N TYR A 606 -15.34 21.33 11.22
CA TYR A 606 -15.05 21.79 9.85
C TYR A 606 -13.96 20.96 9.14
N MET A 607 -13.33 20.03 9.87
CA MET A 607 -12.31 19.10 9.39
C MET A 607 -12.88 17.87 8.67
N HIS A 608 -14.14 17.54 8.94
CA HIS A 608 -14.78 16.29 8.54
C HIS A 608 -15.52 16.43 7.21
N ALA A 609 -15.49 15.39 6.37
CA ALA A 609 -16.17 15.38 5.06
C ALA A 609 -17.67 15.68 5.15
N GLY A 610 -18.29 15.22 6.23
CA GLY A 610 -19.70 15.46 6.55
C GLY A 610 -20.08 16.88 6.97
N ALA A 611 -19.11 17.73 7.30
CA ALA A 611 -19.39 19.12 7.65
C ALA A 611 -19.49 20.04 6.42
N VAL A 612 -19.37 19.51 5.20
CA VAL A 612 -19.59 20.29 3.98
C VAL A 612 -21.07 20.52 3.81
N ASP A 613 -21.53 21.75 4.08
CA ASP A 613 -22.94 22.12 3.94
C ASP A 613 -23.32 22.54 2.52
N GLU A 614 -22.35 23.02 1.74
CA GLU A 614 -22.58 23.48 0.37
C GLU A 614 -23.05 22.34 -0.58
N PRO A 615 -23.90 22.66 -1.58
CA PRO A 615 -24.29 21.71 -2.62
C PRO A 615 -23.09 21.24 -3.46
N LEU A 616 -23.05 19.94 -3.73
CA LEU A 616 -22.05 19.25 -4.54
C LEU A 616 -22.55 18.91 -5.96
N ALA A 617 -23.83 19.13 -6.26
CA ALA A 617 -24.35 19.01 -7.62
C ALA A 617 -23.52 19.85 -8.62
N GLY A 618 -23.01 19.21 -9.68
CA GLY A 618 -22.15 19.86 -10.68
C GLY A 618 -20.70 20.11 -10.26
N VAL A 619 -20.32 19.83 -9.00
CA VAL A 619 -18.97 20.10 -8.47
C VAL A 619 -17.99 19.00 -8.86
N ASN A 620 -16.84 19.36 -9.43
CA ASN A 620 -15.72 18.42 -9.53
C ASN A 620 -14.99 18.36 -8.18
N ILE A 621 -15.26 17.31 -7.40
CA ILE A 621 -14.72 17.09 -6.05
C ILE A 621 -13.19 17.20 -6.02
N MET A 622 -12.49 16.56 -6.96
CA MET A 622 -11.02 16.61 -7.02
C MET A 622 -10.50 17.98 -7.43
N LYS A 623 -11.19 18.69 -8.32
CA LYS A 623 -10.82 20.06 -8.69
C LYS A 623 -10.96 21.01 -7.49
N LYS A 624 -12.04 20.89 -6.72
CA LYS A 624 -12.37 21.78 -5.61
C LYS A 624 -11.59 21.47 -4.33
N TYR A 625 -11.52 20.21 -3.94
CA TYR A 625 -10.95 19.79 -2.65
C TYR A 625 -9.62 19.02 -2.78
N GLY A 626 -9.20 18.70 -4.01
CA GLY A 626 -7.95 18.02 -4.27
C GLY A 626 -6.76 18.96 -4.42
N TYR A 627 -6.86 19.99 -5.26
CA TYR A 627 -5.69 20.79 -5.63
C TYR A 627 -5.25 21.79 -4.56
N PRO A 628 -3.95 21.84 -4.26
CA PRO A 628 -3.37 22.91 -3.47
C PRO A 628 -3.13 24.12 -4.36
N LEU A 629 -4.14 24.94 -4.58
CA LEU A 629 -3.95 26.17 -5.38
C LEU A 629 -3.09 27.18 -4.60
N TYR A 630 -2.01 27.61 -5.27
CA TYR A 630 -1.33 28.88 -5.08
C TYR A 630 -2.12 29.90 -5.92
N PRO A 631 -2.86 30.88 -5.37
CA PRO A 631 -2.69 31.59 -4.10
C PRO A 631 -3.83 31.39 -3.08
N ALA A 632 -3.57 31.77 -1.82
CA ALA A 632 -4.43 31.56 -0.66
C ALA A 632 -5.81 32.25 -0.71
N ALA A 633 -6.06 33.18 -1.64
CA ALA A 633 -7.26 34.02 -1.65
C ALA A 633 -8.54 33.33 -2.16
N GLU A 634 -8.41 32.20 -2.87
CA GLU A 634 -9.56 31.49 -3.47
C GLU A 634 -9.89 30.16 -2.77
N ASN A 635 -9.15 29.80 -1.70
CA ASN A 635 -9.17 28.46 -1.14
C ASN A 635 -9.38 28.46 0.39
N ASP A 636 -10.46 29.11 0.84
CA ASP A 636 -10.99 29.06 2.22
C ASP A 636 -11.61 27.69 2.58
N ALA A 637 -11.37 26.66 1.77
CA ALA A 637 -11.73 25.29 2.14
C ALA A 637 -10.86 24.85 3.33
N HIS A 638 -11.34 25.10 4.56
CA HIS A 638 -10.71 24.71 5.83
C HIS A 638 -10.63 23.17 6.06
N PHE A 639 -10.65 22.38 4.99
CA PHE A 639 -11.41 21.14 4.88
C PHE A 639 -10.56 19.88 4.59
N LEU A 640 -10.90 18.75 5.22
CA LEU A 640 -10.47 17.33 5.05
C LEU A 640 -9.12 16.87 5.55
N GLY A 641 -9.13 16.32 6.76
CA GLY A 641 -8.04 15.46 7.23
C GLY A 641 -8.43 14.44 8.28
N THR A 642 -9.72 14.27 8.57
CA THR A 642 -10.16 13.39 9.65
C THR A 642 -10.87 12.16 9.08
N PRO A 643 -10.71 10.99 9.71
CA PRO A 643 -11.36 9.76 9.27
C PRO A 643 -12.84 9.72 9.67
N HIS A 644 -13.57 8.81 9.03
CA HIS A 644 -14.93 8.43 9.38
C HIS A 644 -15.00 7.92 10.83
N THR A 645 -15.97 8.35 11.63
CA THR A 645 -16.01 8.04 13.08
C THR A 645 -16.67 6.69 13.41
N VAL A 646 -16.45 6.19 14.63
CA VAL A 646 -17.14 4.99 15.12
C VAL A 646 -18.66 5.21 15.21
N LYS A 647 -19.11 6.43 15.53
CA LYS A 647 -20.54 6.79 15.55
C LYS A 647 -21.19 6.57 14.19
N GLU A 648 -20.55 7.05 13.13
CA GLU A 648 -21.06 6.92 11.77
C GLU A 648 -21.06 5.46 11.32
N TRP A 649 -20.02 4.71 11.68
CA TRP A 649 -19.94 3.26 11.44
C TRP A 649 -21.10 2.51 12.09
N LEU A 650 -21.33 2.72 13.39
CA LEU A 650 -22.42 2.09 14.14
C LEU A 650 -23.80 2.49 13.59
N SER A 651 -23.97 3.76 13.21
CA SER A 651 -25.23 4.27 12.68
C SER A 651 -25.55 3.63 11.33
N TYR A 652 -24.54 3.45 10.47
CA TYR A 652 -24.70 2.75 9.20
C TYR A 652 -25.04 1.27 9.40
N GLU A 653 -24.38 0.56 10.32
CA GLU A 653 -24.71 -0.84 10.59
C GLU A 653 -26.15 -1.04 11.06
N LEU A 654 -26.68 -0.14 11.90
CA LEU A 654 -28.11 -0.19 12.28
C LEU A 654 -29.03 0.01 11.06
N LEU A 655 -28.76 1.03 10.25
CA LEU A 655 -29.55 1.31 9.03
C LEU A 655 -29.51 0.13 8.06
N ARG A 656 -28.38 -0.57 7.98
CA ARG A 656 -28.21 -1.76 7.14
C ARG A 656 -29.08 -2.91 7.61
N LEU A 657 -29.22 -3.14 8.92
CA LEU A 657 -30.11 -4.18 9.45
C LEU A 657 -31.60 -3.90 9.18
N ASP A 658 -31.97 -2.63 8.94
CA ASP A 658 -33.33 -2.24 8.55
C ASP A 658 -33.62 -2.42 7.05
N LYS A 659 -32.57 -2.48 6.21
CA LYS A 659 -32.74 -2.80 4.79
C LYS A 659 -33.18 -4.26 4.63
N LYS A 660 -34.31 -4.48 3.95
CA LYS A 660 -34.76 -5.84 3.60
C LYS A 660 -33.69 -6.56 2.79
N ALA A 661 -33.25 -7.73 3.26
CA ALA A 661 -32.33 -8.59 2.52
C ALA A 661 -32.89 -8.87 1.11
N GLY A 662 -32.12 -8.52 0.08
CA GLY A 662 -32.49 -8.76 -1.32
C GLY A 662 -33.28 -7.65 -2.01
N SER A 663 -33.46 -6.47 -1.40
CA SER A 663 -33.94 -5.31 -2.16
C SER A 663 -32.93 -4.96 -3.26
N LYS A 664 -33.28 -5.22 -4.52
CA LYS A 664 -32.47 -4.74 -5.66
C LYS A 664 -32.48 -3.22 -5.66
N ALA A 665 -31.33 -2.60 -5.87
CA ALA A 665 -31.26 -1.17 -6.15
C ALA A 665 -32.22 -0.84 -7.30
N ALA A 666 -33.08 0.15 -7.11
CA ALA A 666 -34.07 0.54 -8.12
C ALA A 666 -33.42 1.30 -9.28
N THR A 667 -32.25 1.91 -9.05
CA THR A 667 -31.51 2.67 -10.06
C THR A 667 -30.00 2.39 -10.04
N ALA A 668 -29.31 2.64 -11.15
CA ALA A 668 -27.85 2.56 -11.22
C ALA A 668 -27.14 3.55 -10.27
N SER A 669 -27.78 4.66 -9.92
CA SER A 669 -27.24 5.65 -8.98
C SER A 669 -27.32 5.14 -7.54
N GLU A 670 -28.43 4.48 -7.17
CA GLU A 670 -28.56 3.80 -5.87
C GLU A 670 -27.54 2.67 -5.74
N GLU A 671 -27.31 1.92 -6.82
CA GLU A 671 -26.29 0.87 -6.86
C GLU A 671 -24.87 1.44 -6.64
N GLU A 672 -24.55 2.59 -7.25
CA GLU A 672 -23.29 3.30 -7.00
C GLU A 672 -23.18 3.76 -5.54
N ILE A 673 -24.24 4.37 -5.00
CA ILE A 673 -24.29 4.83 -3.60
C ILE A 673 -24.07 3.64 -2.65
N ASP A 674 -24.78 2.54 -2.85
CA ASP A 674 -24.68 1.37 -1.97
C ASP A 674 -23.29 0.76 -2.02
N LEU A 675 -22.69 0.64 -3.22
CA LEU A 675 -21.31 0.16 -3.36
C LEU A 675 -20.30 1.07 -2.66
N LEU A 676 -20.35 2.39 -2.92
CA LEU A 676 -19.42 3.34 -2.31
C LEU A 676 -19.57 3.38 -0.79
N THR A 677 -20.80 3.22 -0.27
CA THR A 677 -21.06 3.19 1.17
C THR A 677 -20.52 1.91 1.80
N GLU A 678 -20.73 0.74 1.18
CA GLU A 678 -20.14 -0.52 1.64
C GLU A 678 -18.60 -0.47 1.59
N MET A 679 -18.01 0.20 0.60
CA MET A 679 -16.56 0.40 0.56
C MET A 679 -16.05 1.27 1.71
N LEU A 680 -16.69 2.42 1.97
CA LEU A 680 -16.37 3.28 3.11
C LEU A 680 -16.42 2.52 4.44
N HIS A 681 -17.39 1.60 4.53
CA HIS A 681 -17.69 0.86 5.73
C HIS A 681 -16.72 -0.33 5.99
N HIS A 682 -16.36 -1.08 4.94
CA HIS A 682 -15.60 -2.32 5.08
C HIS A 682 -14.13 -2.22 4.68
N LEU A 683 -13.72 -1.29 3.83
CA LEU A 683 -12.32 -1.24 3.40
C LEU A 683 -11.41 -0.71 4.52
N SER A 684 -10.26 -1.35 4.64
CA SER A 684 -9.22 -1.02 5.61
C SER A 684 -7.85 -0.99 4.93
N PRO A 685 -6.89 -0.21 5.46
CA PRO A 685 -5.48 -0.36 5.11
C PRO A 685 -4.96 -1.75 5.53
N PRO A 686 -3.73 -2.13 5.11
CA PRO A 686 -3.05 -3.30 5.65
C PRO A 686 -3.04 -3.28 7.19
N ASP A 687 -3.23 -4.44 7.80
CA ASP A 687 -3.29 -4.60 9.27
C ASP A 687 -1.93 -4.89 9.90
N SER A 688 -0.86 -4.82 9.10
CA SER A 688 0.49 -4.98 9.58
C SER A 688 1.52 -4.18 8.80
N PHE A 689 2.69 -3.98 9.41
CA PHE A 689 3.85 -3.34 8.82
C PHE A 689 5.13 -4.11 9.18
N ALA A 690 5.99 -4.38 8.20
CA ALA A 690 7.27 -5.04 8.45
C ALA A 690 8.45 -4.05 8.35
N TYR A 691 9.47 -4.25 9.19
CA TYR A 691 10.79 -3.62 9.06
C TYR A 691 11.88 -4.70 9.09
N TYR A 692 13.08 -4.35 8.60
CA TYR A 692 14.06 -5.37 8.25
C TYR A 692 15.43 -5.17 8.90
N PHE A 693 15.86 -3.94 9.15
CA PHE A 693 17.25 -3.72 9.60
C PHE A 693 17.38 -3.16 11.01
N THR A 694 16.33 -2.52 11.54
CA THR A 694 16.34 -1.87 12.85
C THR A 694 15.10 -2.21 13.66
N GLU A 695 15.27 -2.72 14.89
CA GLU A 695 14.17 -2.94 15.83
C GLU A 695 13.74 -1.62 16.47
N PHE A 696 12.57 -1.12 16.09
CA PHE A 696 11.99 0.07 16.70
C PHE A 696 10.46 -0.08 16.84
N PRO A 697 9.94 -0.26 18.07
CA PRO A 697 8.52 -0.53 18.27
C PRO A 697 7.61 0.57 17.70
N TYR A 698 8.13 1.79 17.59
CA TYR A 698 7.32 2.99 17.38
C TYR A 698 7.62 3.68 16.05
N MET A 699 7.77 2.91 14.99
CA MET A 699 8.16 3.45 13.70
C MET A 699 7.22 4.55 13.19
N ILE A 700 5.90 4.46 13.38
CA ILE A 700 5.00 5.55 12.97
C ILE A 700 5.30 6.86 13.71
N PHE A 701 5.73 6.82 14.99
CA PHE A 701 6.04 7.98 15.82
C PHE A 701 7.49 8.49 15.68
N SER A 702 8.14 8.12 14.59
CA SER A 702 9.53 8.49 14.33
C SER A 702 9.67 10.01 14.20
N SER A 703 10.17 10.65 15.26
CA SER A 703 10.63 12.04 15.33
C SER A 703 11.96 12.27 14.59
N LEU A 704 12.36 11.35 13.71
CA LEU A 704 13.74 11.20 13.26
C LEU A 704 14.15 12.21 12.19
N ILE A 705 13.23 12.97 11.60
CA ILE A 705 13.56 13.88 10.50
C ILE A 705 13.43 15.34 10.94
N GLU A 706 14.31 15.72 11.86
CA GLU A 706 14.69 17.12 12.03
C GLU A 706 15.81 17.45 11.02
N VAL A 707 15.85 18.69 10.52
CA VAL A 707 16.85 19.16 9.53
C VAL A 707 18.29 18.86 9.98
N GLN A 708 18.56 18.93 11.29
CA GLN A 708 19.88 18.64 11.87
C GLN A 708 20.33 17.19 11.66
N ARG A 709 19.40 16.25 11.47
CA ARG A 709 19.67 14.80 11.32
C ARG A 709 19.89 14.38 9.87
N VAL A 710 19.34 15.15 8.94
CA VAL A 710 19.63 15.02 7.49
C VAL A 710 21.12 15.29 7.20
N TYR A 711 21.80 16.12 8.00
CA TYR A 711 23.25 16.29 7.88
C TYR A 711 24.04 15.03 8.24
N ALA A 712 23.56 14.23 9.21
CA ALA A 712 24.23 13.00 9.63
C ALA A 712 24.17 11.89 8.56
N SER A 713 23.19 11.90 7.64
CA SER A 713 23.10 10.92 6.56
C SER A 713 24.02 11.21 5.37
N PHE A 714 24.51 12.45 5.20
CA PHE A 714 25.56 12.76 4.24
C PHE A 714 26.93 12.22 4.68
N TYR A 715 27.13 12.08 5.99
CA TYR A 715 28.36 11.60 6.61
C TYR A 715 28.03 10.64 7.77
N PRO A 716 27.45 9.47 7.47
CA PRO A 716 27.03 8.55 8.52
C PRO A 716 28.28 8.05 9.25
N SER A 717 28.36 8.26 10.56
CA SER A 717 29.49 7.76 11.37
C SER A 717 29.51 6.23 11.45
N GLN A 718 28.36 5.57 11.32
CA GLN A 718 28.19 4.12 11.50
C GLN A 718 27.19 3.51 10.50
N VAL A 719 27.38 2.23 10.15
CA VAL A 719 26.57 1.48 9.17
C VAL A 719 25.10 1.35 9.59
N HIS A 720 24.86 1.12 10.88
CA HIS A 720 23.51 0.94 11.41
C HIS A 720 22.62 2.19 11.23
N SER A 721 23.22 3.40 11.17
CA SER A 721 22.50 4.64 10.83
C SER A 721 21.97 4.63 9.40
N LEU A 722 22.70 4.08 8.43
CA LEU A 722 22.24 3.95 7.04
C LEU A 722 21.08 2.96 6.92
N ARG A 723 21.21 1.82 7.61
CA ARG A 723 20.17 0.78 7.68
C ARG A 723 18.88 1.28 8.32
N HIS A 724 18.98 2.12 9.34
CA HIS A 724 17.82 2.78 9.92
C HIS A 724 17.08 3.69 8.92
N MET A 725 17.80 4.36 8.02
CA MET A 725 17.19 5.20 6.99
C MET A 725 16.35 4.40 5.99
N PHE A 726 16.72 3.13 5.74
CA PHE A 726 15.88 2.21 4.97
C PHE A 726 14.52 2.01 5.65
N ASP A 727 14.50 1.59 6.91
CA ASP A 727 13.22 1.36 7.59
C ASP A 727 12.45 2.67 7.79
N SER A 728 13.13 3.81 7.92
CA SER A 728 12.49 5.15 7.92
C SER A 728 11.79 5.45 6.59
N GLY A 729 12.37 5.06 5.46
CA GLY A 729 11.74 5.15 4.15
C GLY A 729 10.46 4.34 4.06
N ARG A 730 10.49 3.10 4.56
CA ARG A 730 9.29 2.24 4.66
C ARG A 730 8.20 2.90 5.51
N THR A 731 8.58 3.46 6.66
CA THR A 731 7.65 4.19 7.55
C THR A 731 7.01 5.40 6.89
N ILE A 732 7.77 6.21 6.14
CA ILE A 732 7.18 7.33 5.38
C ILE A 732 6.17 6.79 4.36
N GLY A 733 6.49 5.66 3.72
CA GLY A 733 5.56 4.94 2.87
C GLY A 733 4.25 4.57 3.57
N LEU A 734 4.32 4.01 4.79
CA LEU A 734 3.15 3.68 5.60
C LEU A 734 2.35 4.94 5.98
N ARG A 735 3.00 6.01 6.44
CA ARG A 735 2.31 7.28 6.78
C ARG A 735 1.59 7.87 5.57
N TRP A 736 2.25 7.84 4.41
CA TRP A 736 1.64 8.29 3.16
C TRP A 736 0.42 7.44 2.81
N LEU A 737 0.53 6.11 2.95
CA LEU A 737 -0.57 5.19 2.70
C LEU A 737 -1.76 5.44 3.63
N LEU A 738 -1.52 5.62 4.93
CA LEU A 738 -2.60 5.90 5.90
C LEU A 738 -3.31 7.22 5.56
N ASN A 739 -2.56 8.27 5.20
CA ASN A 739 -3.14 9.53 4.74
C ASN A 739 -3.93 9.35 3.43
N GLU A 740 -3.46 8.49 2.53
CA GLU A 740 -4.13 8.16 1.27
C GLU A 740 -5.50 7.50 1.51
N TYR A 741 -5.57 6.57 2.46
CA TYR A 741 -6.82 5.91 2.87
C TYR A 741 -7.81 6.88 3.53
N ILE A 742 -7.33 7.76 4.43
CA ILE A 742 -8.16 8.81 5.03
C ILE A 742 -8.74 9.73 3.94
N ASN A 743 -7.90 10.14 2.98
CA ASN A 743 -8.33 10.97 1.85
C ASN A 743 -9.35 10.24 0.95
N PHE A 744 -9.16 8.94 0.73
CA PHE A 744 -10.10 8.14 -0.04
C PHE A 744 -11.47 8.05 0.65
N GLU A 745 -11.52 7.84 1.96
CA GLU A 745 -12.78 7.85 2.71
C GLU A 745 -13.51 9.18 2.64
N ASN A 746 -12.75 10.27 2.74
CA ASN A 746 -13.29 11.62 2.58
C ASN A 746 -13.85 11.85 1.17
N TRP A 747 -13.18 11.34 0.14
CA TRP A 747 -13.71 11.36 -1.22
C TRP A 747 -14.98 10.51 -1.37
N LEU A 748 -15.03 9.31 -0.78
CA LEU A 748 -16.21 8.45 -0.79
C LEU A 748 -17.41 9.18 -0.16
N TYR A 749 -17.21 9.81 0.99
CA TYR A 749 -18.25 10.58 1.68
C TYR A 749 -18.83 11.67 0.78
N LEU A 750 -17.97 12.51 0.20
CA LEU A 750 -18.39 13.59 -0.69
C LEU A 750 -19.09 13.06 -1.94
N ARG A 751 -18.60 11.96 -2.51
CA ARG A 751 -19.21 11.36 -3.70
C ARG A 751 -20.59 10.78 -3.40
N ILE A 752 -20.76 10.13 -2.24
CA ILE A 752 -22.07 9.63 -1.78
C ILE A 752 -23.03 10.80 -1.61
N LYS A 753 -22.61 11.89 -0.96
CA LYS A 753 -23.43 13.11 -0.81
C LYS A 753 -23.81 13.69 -2.17
N GLN A 754 -22.85 13.85 -3.07
CA GLN A 754 -23.08 14.35 -4.43
C GLN A 754 -24.11 13.52 -5.20
N LEU A 755 -24.05 12.19 -5.11
CA LEU A 755 -24.99 11.30 -5.80
C LEU A 755 -26.40 11.37 -5.21
N ARG A 756 -26.53 11.60 -3.90
CA ARG A 756 -27.83 11.83 -3.25
C ARG A 756 -28.47 13.14 -3.70
N GLU A 757 -27.66 14.19 -3.86
CA GLU A 757 -28.14 15.50 -4.34
C GLU A 757 -28.44 15.51 -5.85
N ALA A 758 -27.61 14.82 -6.65
CA ALA A 758 -27.73 14.78 -8.11
C ALA A 758 -27.54 13.34 -8.65
N PRO A 759 -28.57 12.48 -8.57
CA PRO A 759 -28.48 11.08 -8.99
C PRO A 759 -28.08 10.88 -10.46
N ASN A 760 -28.35 11.85 -11.33
CA ASN A 760 -27.95 11.83 -12.74
C ASN A 760 -26.42 11.95 -12.96
N MET A 761 -25.64 12.36 -11.96
CA MET A 761 -24.17 12.42 -12.05
C MET A 761 -23.46 11.07 -11.84
N ARG A 762 -24.20 9.96 -11.89
CA ARG A 762 -23.65 8.60 -11.77
C ARG A 762 -22.54 8.32 -12.79
N ARG A 763 -21.53 7.59 -12.34
CA ARG A 763 -20.44 7.05 -13.17
C ARG A 763 -20.76 5.65 -13.69
N VAL A 764 -21.57 4.89 -12.96
CA VAL A 764 -22.14 3.64 -13.46
C VAL A 764 -22.86 3.98 -14.77
N VAL A 765 -22.47 3.33 -15.88
CA VAL A 765 -22.95 3.57 -17.26
C VAL A 765 -22.21 4.67 -18.06
N GLN A 766 -21.16 5.33 -17.55
CA GLN A 766 -20.28 6.18 -18.37
C GLN A 766 -18.98 5.46 -18.79
N SER A 767 -19.03 4.72 -19.89
CA SER A 767 -17.81 4.47 -20.67
C SER A 767 -17.51 5.71 -21.50
N ARG A 768 -16.43 6.43 -21.18
CA ARG A 768 -15.68 7.23 -22.15
C ARG A 768 -14.20 7.22 -21.77
N SER A 769 -13.54 6.08 -21.98
CA SER A 769 -12.10 6.03 -22.18
C SER A 769 -11.78 5.78 -23.65
N THR A 770 -12.37 6.57 -24.55
CA THR A 770 -11.74 6.74 -25.85
C THR A 770 -10.47 7.57 -25.67
N PRO A 771 -9.35 7.21 -26.33
CA PRO A 771 -8.22 8.12 -26.45
C PRO A 771 -8.72 9.45 -27.03
N ARG A 772 -8.21 10.59 -26.55
CA ARG A 772 -8.35 11.85 -27.30
C ARG A 772 -7.70 11.63 -28.67
N GLU A 773 -8.46 11.93 -29.73
CA GLU A 773 -8.17 11.70 -31.16
C GLU A 773 -6.97 12.50 -31.72
N ASP A 774 -5.88 12.68 -30.98
CA ASP A 774 -4.72 13.48 -31.42
C ASP A 774 -3.49 12.65 -31.85
N SER A 775 -3.61 11.31 -31.99
CA SER A 775 -2.52 10.50 -32.57
C SER A 775 -3.01 9.44 -33.55
N THR A 776 -2.34 9.33 -34.69
CA THR A 776 -2.57 8.34 -35.76
C THR A 776 -2.41 6.87 -35.33
N HIS A 777 -1.95 6.63 -34.09
CA HIS A 777 -1.94 5.34 -33.43
C HIS A 777 -2.64 5.43 -32.07
N THR A 778 -3.67 4.62 -31.87
CA THR A 778 -4.24 4.37 -30.55
C THR A 778 -3.29 3.47 -29.76
N PRO A 779 -2.70 3.94 -28.64
CA PRO A 779 -1.80 3.11 -27.86
C PRO A 779 -2.52 1.89 -27.30
N GLU A 780 -1.83 0.77 -27.14
CA GLU A 780 -2.43 -0.43 -26.53
C GLU A 780 -2.76 -0.19 -25.04
N PRO A 781 -3.93 -0.62 -24.52
CA PRO A 781 -4.23 -0.54 -23.09
C PRO A 781 -3.18 -1.23 -22.21
N ILE A 782 -2.90 -0.64 -21.05
CA ILE A 782 -1.88 -1.11 -20.10
C ILE A 782 -2.13 -2.54 -19.63
N HIS A 783 -3.39 -2.92 -19.41
CA HIS A 783 -3.73 -4.28 -18.98
C HIS A 783 -3.47 -5.32 -20.09
N LEU A 784 -3.63 -4.95 -21.37
CA LEU A 784 -3.26 -5.80 -22.50
C LEU A 784 -1.74 -5.92 -22.65
N GLN A 785 -1.00 -4.82 -22.48
CA GLN A 785 0.46 -4.85 -22.44
C GLN A 785 0.97 -5.76 -21.32
N GLN A 786 0.40 -5.65 -20.12
CA GLN A 786 0.69 -6.53 -18.99
C GLN A 786 0.35 -7.99 -19.35
N HIS A 787 -0.83 -8.26 -19.89
CA HIS A 787 -1.25 -9.61 -20.26
C HIS A 787 -0.28 -10.26 -21.26
N LYS A 788 0.08 -9.57 -22.34
CA LYS A 788 1.05 -10.08 -23.33
C LYS A 788 2.41 -10.37 -22.70
N LYS A 789 2.87 -9.47 -21.83
CA LYS A 789 4.14 -9.61 -21.12
C LYS A 789 4.09 -10.78 -20.13
N LEU A 790 2.99 -11.01 -19.44
CA LEU A 790 2.81 -12.18 -18.58
C LEU A 790 2.71 -13.47 -19.38
N GLU A 791 1.95 -13.49 -20.48
CA GLU A 791 1.82 -14.67 -21.33
C GLU A 791 3.18 -15.12 -21.87
N ALA A 792 3.98 -14.18 -22.37
CA ALA A 792 5.35 -14.47 -22.79
C ALA A 792 6.21 -15.04 -21.65
N ASN A 793 6.07 -14.52 -20.42
CA ASN A 793 6.81 -15.03 -19.27
C ASN A 793 6.35 -16.43 -18.83
N VAL A 794 5.04 -16.61 -18.68
CA VAL A 794 4.43 -17.87 -18.24
C VAL A 794 4.65 -18.98 -19.27
N SER A 795 4.68 -18.64 -20.57
CA SER A 795 4.99 -19.60 -21.63
C SER A 795 6.40 -20.20 -21.54
N MET A 796 7.34 -19.51 -20.86
CA MET A 796 8.69 -20.04 -20.62
C MET A 796 8.75 -21.00 -19.42
N LEU A 797 7.67 -21.15 -18.64
CA LEU A 797 7.64 -22.05 -17.49
C LEU A 797 7.27 -23.48 -17.90
N LYS A 798 7.79 -24.48 -17.19
CA LYS A 798 7.38 -25.88 -17.37
C LYS A 798 5.95 -26.09 -16.87
N LYS A 799 5.16 -26.86 -17.63
CA LYS A 799 3.75 -27.11 -17.32
C LYS A 799 3.56 -27.87 -16.00
N ASP A 800 4.38 -28.89 -15.73
CA ASP A 800 4.37 -29.65 -14.48
C ASP A 800 4.68 -28.76 -13.26
N LYS A 801 5.62 -27.83 -13.41
CA LYS A 801 5.95 -26.85 -12.35
C LYS A 801 4.84 -25.83 -12.09
N ILE A 802 4.12 -25.41 -13.14
CA ILE A 802 2.90 -24.62 -12.97
C ILE A 802 1.85 -25.41 -12.16
N MET A 803 1.67 -26.70 -12.46
CA MET A 803 0.73 -27.55 -11.71
C MET A 803 1.17 -27.74 -10.25
N GLU A 804 2.47 -27.90 -9.99
CA GLU A 804 3.03 -27.95 -8.63
C GLU A 804 2.69 -26.68 -7.82
N LEU A 805 2.77 -25.49 -8.45
CA LEU A 805 2.37 -24.23 -7.82
C LEU A 805 0.87 -24.24 -7.48
N PHE A 806 0.00 -24.66 -8.41
CA PHE A 806 -1.44 -24.76 -8.15
C PHE A 806 -1.78 -25.72 -7.01
N GLU A 807 -1.12 -26.88 -6.96
CA GLU A 807 -1.27 -27.82 -5.83
C GLU A 807 -0.81 -27.19 -4.51
N GLY A 808 0.29 -26.43 -4.53
CA GLY A 808 0.77 -25.65 -3.38
C GLY A 808 -0.24 -24.62 -2.90
N PHE A 809 -0.88 -23.89 -3.83
CA PHE A 809 -1.94 -22.93 -3.52
C PHE A 809 -3.16 -23.58 -2.88
N GLN A 810 -3.60 -24.73 -3.42
CA GLN A 810 -4.74 -25.48 -2.87
C GLN A 810 -4.48 -25.98 -1.44
N LYS A 811 -3.24 -26.38 -1.13
CA LYS A 811 -2.86 -26.77 0.25
C LYS A 811 -2.99 -25.59 1.23
N ARG A 812 -2.73 -24.36 0.78
CA ARG A 812 -2.86 -23.13 1.58
C ARG A 812 -4.31 -22.65 1.73
N SER A 813 -5.16 -22.82 0.72
CA SER A 813 -6.51 -22.24 0.65
C SER A 813 -7.52 -22.85 1.63
N THR A 814 -7.15 -23.89 2.38
CA THR A 814 -8.00 -24.62 3.34
C THR A 814 -8.40 -23.83 4.60
N ARG A 815 -8.04 -22.54 4.74
CA ARG A 815 -8.39 -21.71 5.89
C ARG A 815 -9.84 -21.22 5.81
N THR A 816 -10.77 -22.02 6.31
CA THR A 816 -12.15 -21.62 6.59
C THR A 816 -12.25 -20.73 7.83
N GLY A 817 -13.12 -19.72 7.83
CA GLY A 817 -13.43 -18.93 9.04
C GLY A 817 -13.83 -17.48 8.76
N LEU A 818 -14.18 -16.74 9.83
CA LEU A 818 -14.69 -15.36 9.74
C LEU A 818 -13.71 -14.40 9.04
N ARG A 819 -12.39 -14.54 9.29
CA ARG A 819 -11.37 -13.69 8.65
C ARG A 819 -11.33 -13.89 7.15
N ARG A 820 -11.49 -15.12 6.69
CA ARG A 820 -11.57 -15.46 5.26
C ARG A 820 -12.83 -14.86 4.63
N ARG A 821 -13.97 -14.97 5.31
CA ARG A 821 -15.23 -14.35 4.87
C ARG A 821 -15.15 -12.82 4.79
N LEU A 822 -14.46 -12.17 5.73
CA LEU A 822 -14.20 -10.73 5.68
C LEU A 822 -13.31 -10.35 4.49
N PHE A 823 -12.24 -11.11 4.26
CA PHE A 823 -11.38 -10.92 3.09
C PHE A 823 -12.16 -11.05 1.78
N GLU A 824 -13.00 -12.09 1.65
CA GLU A 824 -13.85 -12.32 0.46
C GLU A 824 -14.85 -11.17 0.25
N LEU A 825 -15.43 -10.65 1.33
CA LEU A 825 -16.31 -9.47 1.30
C LEU A 825 -15.56 -8.25 0.74
N GLN A 826 -14.41 -7.91 1.32
CA GLN A 826 -13.60 -6.76 0.88
C GLN A 826 -13.13 -6.93 -0.57
N ASN A 827 -12.67 -8.12 -0.95
CA ASN A 827 -12.27 -8.45 -2.32
C ASN A 827 -13.45 -8.29 -3.31
N ARG A 828 -14.64 -8.79 -2.97
CA ARG A 828 -15.84 -8.66 -3.82
C ARG A 828 -16.21 -7.19 -4.04
N LEU A 829 -16.12 -6.36 -3.00
CA LEU A 829 -16.36 -4.92 -3.09
C LEU A 829 -15.33 -4.24 -4.01
N VAL A 830 -14.05 -4.57 -3.86
CA VAL A 830 -12.97 -4.07 -4.73
C VAL A 830 -13.23 -4.45 -6.18
N ARG A 831 -13.48 -5.73 -6.50
CA ARG A 831 -13.76 -6.18 -7.87
C ARG A 831 -14.98 -5.50 -8.48
N ARG A 832 -16.05 -5.33 -7.72
CA ARG A 832 -17.26 -4.65 -8.19
C ARG A 832 -17.02 -3.16 -8.46
N ALA A 833 -16.26 -2.48 -7.59
CA ALA A 833 -15.86 -1.09 -7.79
C ALA A 833 -15.02 -0.89 -9.06
N LEU A 834 -14.13 -1.84 -9.35
CA LEU A 834 -13.35 -1.89 -10.58
C LEU A 834 -14.23 -2.12 -11.80
N LEU A 835 -15.13 -3.10 -11.72
CA LEU A 835 -16.02 -3.45 -12.80
C LEU A 835 -16.92 -2.26 -13.17
N TYR A 836 -17.45 -1.56 -12.19
CA TYR A 836 -18.34 -0.41 -12.40
C TYR A 836 -17.60 0.89 -12.73
N GLY A 837 -16.30 0.99 -12.46
CA GLY A 837 -15.52 2.21 -12.72
C GLY A 837 -15.94 3.41 -11.87
N VAL A 838 -16.44 3.17 -10.65
CA VAL A 838 -17.05 4.22 -9.82
C VAL A 838 -16.04 5.05 -9.04
N VAL A 839 -14.88 4.48 -8.73
CA VAL A 839 -13.81 5.15 -7.98
C VAL A 839 -13.05 6.13 -8.86
N ASP A 840 -12.75 7.31 -8.33
CA ASP A 840 -11.93 8.28 -9.04
C ASP A 840 -10.52 7.75 -9.30
N THR A 841 -10.02 8.03 -10.49
CA THR A 841 -8.69 7.66 -10.96
C THR A 841 -7.58 8.08 -9.99
N HIS A 842 -7.76 9.15 -9.20
CA HIS A 842 -6.76 9.53 -8.19
C HIS A 842 -6.62 8.50 -7.05
N PHE A 843 -7.65 7.71 -6.76
CA PHE A 843 -7.71 6.71 -5.69
C PHE A 843 -7.80 5.26 -6.18
N ALA A 844 -7.99 5.03 -7.49
CA ALA A 844 -8.18 3.70 -8.07
C ALA A 844 -7.02 2.72 -7.75
N HIS A 845 -5.81 3.23 -7.50
CA HIS A 845 -4.66 2.42 -7.10
C HIS A 845 -4.89 1.64 -5.78
N ILE A 846 -5.73 2.14 -4.86
CA ILE A 846 -6.09 1.46 -3.60
C ILE A 846 -6.73 0.10 -3.87
N LEU A 847 -7.51 0.01 -4.95
CA LEU A 847 -8.18 -1.21 -5.37
C LEU A 847 -7.19 -2.28 -5.86
N GLY A 848 -5.94 -1.91 -6.14
CA GLY A 848 -4.85 -2.82 -6.49
C GLY A 848 -4.01 -3.30 -5.30
N HIS A 849 -4.29 -2.86 -4.06
CA HIS A 849 -3.44 -3.20 -2.92
C HIS A 849 -3.46 -4.69 -2.58
N ARG A 850 -2.29 -5.25 -2.31
CA ARG A 850 -2.05 -6.70 -2.15
C ARG A 850 -3.01 -7.41 -1.17
N HIS A 851 -3.34 -6.80 -0.04
CA HIS A 851 -4.17 -7.41 1.01
C HIS A 851 -5.64 -7.59 0.64
N PHE A 852 -6.10 -7.04 -0.49
CA PHE A 852 -7.41 -7.34 -1.06
C PHE A 852 -7.40 -8.52 -2.03
N TRP A 853 -6.21 -8.99 -2.45
CA TRP A 853 -6.05 -9.97 -3.52
C TRP A 853 -5.38 -11.27 -3.06
N ILE A 854 -4.60 -11.22 -1.98
CA ILE A 854 -3.93 -12.37 -1.37
C ILE A 854 -4.34 -12.46 0.10
N PHE A 855 -4.83 -13.63 0.53
CA PHE A 855 -5.30 -13.91 1.89
C PHE A 855 -4.19 -14.33 2.86
#